data_AF-A0A356L4C9-F1
#
_entry.id   AF-A0A356L4C9-F1
#
_cell.length_a   1.000
_cell.length_b   1.000
_cell.length_c   1.000
_cell.angle_alpha   90.00
_cell.angle_beta   90.00
_cell.angle_gamma   90.00
#
_symmetry.space_group_name_H-M   'P 1'
#
loop_
_entity.id
_entity.type
_entity.pdbx_description
1 polymer ?
#
loop_
_entity_poly.entity_id
_entity_poly.type
_entity_poly.pdbx_seq_one_letter_code
_entity_poly.pdbx_strand_id
1 'polypeptide(L)'
;MKFVNLYIETEYSMLRSLIKIERLMEKAKADSQNVLAITDFDGLHGAMKFYFQCLDNKIKPIIGLRLSLKSNYSNDALLLYAKNETGYRQLMRISTQAKTLGNVDLDFLRTHNQGVLVIVPVSESGIGQEWRNDREQARQILGAYQAVFPDLFLGLDAQTESNRMAIPELIRFGKESQVRSVAINRTSFLESGDFGAYQTLRCIDLVLSEYPYTEKELAQVFLSQADANAKFKDYPELLEATEEIGKLCDLKLSLGKYQLPVFEDSSGKSFEYLTDLAKLGLNKRLKNVTADVDKYKERLFYELGVINKMGFCDYFLIVYDFIKYAKKNKIMVGPGRGSGPGSLVSYVLGITDVDPLKYDLLFERFLNPERITMPDIDTDFPDNRRDEIIQYVLQKYGSARVAHISTFGTFGVRLAIRDVARVLKMSDLVLNEVLKYVPSSDAMMSEVISDNEMFANLISEKEQIKTLVDLVIKIEGLPRHVSTHAAGIIMSKDDLVNYTPLQEGMNGLFQTQYEASDLERIGLVKIDFLGLRNLTIIDSIVTKIRLENPDFDILRIPMDDKFTYQMIASGDTDGIFQLESEGMRNVLVGLQTSEFLDIVNANALFRPGPMEMIPSFIRRKNHEEPIDYLHPDLKEILEPTYGIIVFQEQIMLIAQTFAGYSLGMADILRRAVSKKNAQVLENERERFVRSAIKKGYDEPTSQKVYDYIVKFANYGFNKSHSVAYSLVSYQMAYLKRHYYKHFMSELMSNSLGSVGLIKSYINDCTKKKVTVLGPSVNYSEDYFVVKGDSIYYSLLGIQNLGALTLRNLLGERKTNGLYQSYDDFVARTKDILNKRIVESMVLAGALDEFNIPRKQMVEEYEESLNYANYSSLLRDNLKARTYSDEEYSYEEISKKEREALGFNLKYSIFAKYQDFKIQNKTVDIVNLTPGSNLRVLFAIRRIKTITTKTQKEMAFLEIYDDNGKMDSVLFPETYARFKKDLSYGVVYLGEGNVEERNEKKQFIIKYIKTVD
;
A
#
# COMPACT_ATOMS: atom_id res chain seq x y z
N MET A 1 30.90 35.38 17.80
CA MET A 1 30.18 34.59 18.82
C MET A 1 29.58 33.37 18.16
N LYS A 2 29.31 32.30 18.92
CA LYS A 2 28.60 31.14 18.39
C LYS A 2 27.11 31.42 18.43
N PHE A 3 26.44 31.24 17.32
CA PHE A 3 24.99 31.32 17.17
C PHE A 3 24.41 29.91 17.06
N VAL A 4 23.26 29.69 17.70
CA VAL A 4 22.46 28.46 17.56
C VAL A 4 21.17 28.81 16.82
N ASN A 5 20.91 28.15 15.70
CA ASN A 5 19.63 28.28 15.00
C ASN A 5 18.53 27.61 15.83
N LEU A 6 17.64 28.43 16.41
CA LEU A 6 16.57 27.96 17.30
C LEU A 6 15.21 27.75 16.60
N TYR A 7 14.98 28.33 15.41
CA TYR A 7 13.67 28.34 14.75
C TYR A 7 13.75 27.79 13.31
N ILE A 8 14.03 26.50 13.19
CA ILE A 8 14.05 25.79 11.89
C ILE A 8 12.80 24.92 11.75
N GLU A 9 12.07 25.11 10.66
CA GLU A 9 11.01 24.22 10.19
C GLU A 9 11.63 23.22 9.19
N THR A 10 11.47 21.93 9.42
CA THR A 10 11.96 20.87 8.52
C THR A 10 10.88 20.47 7.51
N GLU A 11 11.21 19.55 6.60
CA GLU A 11 10.29 18.88 5.67
C GLU A 11 9.03 18.27 6.33
N TYR A 12 9.04 18.07 7.65
CA TYR A 12 7.91 17.58 8.42
C TYR A 12 6.93 18.68 8.85
N SER A 13 7.30 19.95 8.71
CA SER A 13 6.36 21.06 8.55
C SER A 13 5.76 21.00 7.14
N MET A 14 4.94 19.98 6.90
CA MET A 14 4.50 19.56 5.56
C MET A 14 3.90 20.72 4.78
N LEU A 15 4.35 20.85 3.52
CA LEU A 15 3.98 21.94 2.62
C LEU A 15 4.35 23.37 3.10
N ARG A 16 5.19 23.49 4.14
CA ARG A 16 5.63 24.77 4.72
C ARG A 16 7.14 24.95 4.77
N SER A 17 7.91 23.91 4.45
CA SER A 17 9.37 23.97 4.44
C SER A 17 9.93 23.05 3.36
N LEU A 18 11.08 23.45 2.81
CA LEU A 18 11.87 22.68 1.85
C LEU A 18 13.07 21.98 2.51
N ILE A 19 13.26 22.16 3.82
CA ILE A 19 14.47 21.74 4.50
C ILE A 19 14.43 20.25 4.79
N LYS A 20 15.09 19.47 3.94
CA LYS A 20 15.36 18.06 4.22
C LYS A 20 16.33 17.94 5.38
N ILE A 21 16.05 17.06 6.35
CA ILE A 21 16.88 16.91 7.56
C ILE A 21 18.33 16.58 7.19
N GLU A 22 18.53 15.72 6.17
CA GLU A 22 19.86 15.34 5.69
C GLU A 22 20.65 16.56 5.16
N ARG A 23 20.00 17.38 4.32
CA ARG A 23 20.60 18.61 3.77
C ARG A 23 20.88 19.66 4.86
N LEU A 24 20.03 19.72 5.88
CA LEU A 24 20.27 20.57 7.05
C LEU A 24 21.56 20.17 7.78
N MET A 25 21.81 18.86 7.96
CA MET A 25 23.05 18.37 8.57
C MET A 25 24.28 18.76 7.74
N GLU A 26 24.21 18.62 6.42
CA GLU A 26 25.29 19.02 5.49
C GLU A 26 25.62 20.51 5.62
N LYS A 27 24.59 21.37 5.55
CA LYS A 27 24.74 22.83 5.64
C LYS A 27 25.32 23.26 6.99
N ALA A 28 24.83 22.66 8.08
CA ALA A 28 25.30 22.96 9.43
C ALA A 28 26.76 22.56 9.63
N LYS A 29 27.19 21.40 9.12
CA LYS A 29 28.61 21.00 9.16
C LYS A 29 29.49 21.96 8.37
N ALA A 30 29.07 22.34 7.16
CA ALA A 30 29.81 23.29 6.34
C ALA A 30 30.01 24.65 7.04
N ASP A 31 29.01 25.09 7.83
CA ASP A 31 29.05 26.32 8.62
C ASP A 31 29.60 26.12 10.06
N SER A 32 30.11 24.94 10.39
CA SER A 32 30.65 24.60 11.72
C SER A 32 29.64 24.79 12.88
N GLN A 33 28.35 24.61 12.62
CA GLN A 33 27.31 24.59 13.66
C GLN A 33 27.21 23.20 14.28
N ASN A 34 27.59 23.10 15.57
CA ASN A 34 27.61 21.84 16.31
C ASN A 34 26.34 21.62 17.17
N VAL A 35 25.39 22.55 17.13
CA VAL A 35 24.11 22.50 17.84
C VAL A 35 23.04 23.01 16.90
N LEU A 36 21.93 22.28 16.77
CA LEU A 36 20.78 22.65 15.94
C LEU A 36 19.49 22.41 16.69
N ALA A 37 18.51 23.29 16.49
CA ALA A 37 17.15 23.07 16.94
C ALA A 37 16.18 22.95 15.77
N ILE A 38 15.13 22.15 15.94
CA ILE A 38 13.95 22.14 15.07
C ILE A 38 12.72 22.52 15.86
N THR A 39 11.77 23.16 15.19
CA THR A 39 10.47 23.58 15.74
C THR A 39 9.42 23.40 14.65
N ASP A 40 9.15 22.14 14.32
CA ASP A 40 8.16 21.82 13.30
C ASP A 40 6.75 22.27 13.72
N PHE A 41 5.95 22.62 12.71
CA PHE A 41 4.64 23.21 12.90
C PHE A 41 3.59 22.19 13.37
N ASP A 42 3.00 22.47 14.55
CA ASP A 42 1.90 21.73 15.19
C ASP A 42 2.14 20.22 15.37
N GLY A 43 3.36 19.71 15.17
CA GLY A 43 3.66 18.29 15.21
C GLY A 43 5.12 18.00 15.51
N LEU A 44 5.39 16.78 15.94
CA LEU A 44 6.73 16.28 16.21
C LEU A 44 7.18 15.26 15.16
N HIS A 45 6.50 15.11 14.02
CA HIS A 45 6.74 14.02 13.04
C HIS A 45 8.21 13.79 12.69
N GLY A 46 9.01 14.85 12.53
CA GLY A 46 10.44 14.77 12.20
C GLY A 46 11.40 14.63 13.39
N ALA A 47 10.91 14.65 14.63
CA ALA A 47 11.74 14.78 15.83
C ALA A 47 12.73 13.64 16.03
N MET A 48 12.28 12.38 15.88
CA MET A 48 13.16 11.23 16.06
C MET A 48 14.17 11.10 14.93
N LYS A 49 13.73 11.28 13.68
CA LYS A 49 14.61 11.29 12.51
C LYS A 49 15.70 12.36 12.63
N PHE A 50 15.35 13.57 13.05
CA PHE A 50 16.30 14.65 13.33
C PHE A 50 17.26 14.28 14.47
N TYR A 51 16.75 13.75 15.58
CA TYR A 51 17.57 13.34 16.73
C TYR A 51 18.65 12.34 16.31
N PHE A 52 18.27 11.28 15.60
CA PHE A 52 19.21 10.26 15.15
C PHE A 52 20.19 10.79 14.11
N GLN A 53 19.73 11.58 13.13
CA GLN A 53 20.61 12.20 12.13
C GLN A 53 21.64 13.12 12.79
N CYS A 54 21.26 13.90 13.80
CA CYS A 54 22.19 14.70 14.57
C CYS A 54 23.26 13.84 15.26
N LEU A 55 22.86 12.74 15.93
CA LEU A 55 23.81 11.84 16.60
C LEU A 55 24.80 11.19 15.62
N ASP A 56 24.30 10.66 14.49
CA ASP A 56 25.14 10.05 13.45
C ASP A 56 26.14 11.05 12.85
N ASN A 57 25.76 12.33 12.84
CA ASN A 57 26.57 13.44 12.34
C ASN A 57 27.38 14.19 13.42
N LYS A 58 27.34 13.75 14.68
CA LYS A 58 27.99 14.38 15.85
C LYS A 58 27.57 15.84 16.11
N ILE A 59 26.33 16.18 15.80
CA ILE A 59 25.69 17.46 16.09
C ILE A 59 24.79 17.26 17.31
N LYS A 60 24.74 18.23 18.24
CA LYS A 60 23.83 18.18 19.39
C LYS A 60 22.41 18.57 18.96
N PRO A 61 21.40 17.68 19.10
CA PRO A 61 20.02 18.00 18.75
C PRO A 61 19.30 18.77 19.88
N ILE A 62 18.48 19.74 19.50
CA ILE A 62 17.47 20.36 20.35
C ILE A 62 16.10 20.11 19.71
N ILE A 63 15.24 19.36 20.41
CA ILE A 63 13.89 19.06 19.94
C ILE A 63 12.94 20.14 20.44
N GLY A 64 12.23 20.77 19.51
CA GLY A 64 11.18 21.72 19.80
C GLY A 64 9.93 21.51 18.96
N LEU A 65 8.90 22.25 19.33
CA LEU A 65 7.57 22.25 18.75
C LEU A 65 7.13 23.70 18.58
N ARG A 66 6.71 24.07 17.36
CA ARG A 66 6.00 25.32 17.14
C ARG A 66 4.51 25.07 17.35
N LEU A 67 3.97 25.63 18.43
CA LEU A 67 2.56 25.51 18.80
C LEU A 67 1.80 26.77 18.39
N SER A 68 0.65 26.59 17.72
CA SER A 68 -0.33 27.65 17.50
C SER A 68 -1.32 27.71 18.66
N LEU A 69 -1.25 28.76 19.49
CA LEU A 69 -2.17 28.99 20.60
C LEU A 69 -3.30 29.92 20.16
N LYS A 70 -4.54 29.42 20.14
CA LYS A 70 -5.73 30.27 19.96
C LYS A 70 -6.08 30.89 21.31
N SER A 71 -5.76 32.16 21.50
CA SER A 71 -6.18 32.91 22.69
C SER A 71 -7.34 33.86 22.37
N ASN A 72 -7.96 34.44 23.41
CA ASN A 72 -9.00 35.46 23.24
C ASN A 72 -8.48 36.75 22.56
N TYR A 73 -7.15 36.93 22.48
CA TYR A 73 -6.51 38.15 22.00
C TYR A 73 -5.95 37.99 20.57
N SER A 74 -5.40 36.81 20.26
CA SER A 74 -4.70 36.53 19.00
C SER A 74 -4.38 35.03 18.83
N ASN A 75 -4.01 34.64 17.60
CA ASN A 75 -3.37 33.37 17.31
C ASN A 75 -1.86 33.51 17.51
N ASP A 76 -1.36 33.05 18.65
CA ASP A 76 0.05 33.21 19.04
C ASP A 76 0.87 32.00 18.64
N ALA A 77 2.05 32.24 18.05
CA ALA A 77 3.05 31.21 17.89
C ALA A 77 3.90 31.11 19.17
N LEU A 78 4.05 29.89 19.72
CA LEU A 78 4.98 29.59 20.80
C LEU A 78 6.00 28.56 20.32
N LEU A 79 7.29 28.79 20.58
CA LEU A 79 8.33 27.81 20.32
C LEU A 79 8.68 27.12 21.65
N LEU A 80 8.34 25.84 21.77
CA LEU A 80 8.55 25.04 22.97
C LEU A 80 9.75 24.11 22.74
N TYR A 81 10.65 23.98 23.71
CA TYR A 81 11.84 23.14 23.61
C TYR A 81 11.97 22.20 24.79
N ALA A 82 12.42 20.97 24.52
CA ALA A 82 12.69 19.98 25.55
C ALA A 82 14.06 20.23 26.19
N LYS A 83 14.08 20.61 27.48
CA LYS A 83 15.35 20.75 28.21
C LYS A 83 16.00 19.39 28.50
N ASN A 84 15.18 18.37 28.67
CA ASN A 84 15.56 17.01 29.06
C ASN A 84 14.43 16.03 28.69
N GLU A 85 14.56 14.75 29.07
CA GLU A 85 13.55 13.72 28.79
C GLU A 85 12.16 14.05 29.36
N THR A 86 12.08 14.71 30.54
CA THR A 86 10.80 15.13 31.11
C THR A 86 10.13 16.18 30.23
N GLY A 87 10.89 17.19 29.80
CA GLY A 87 10.40 18.21 28.86
C GLY A 87 9.94 17.60 27.53
N TYR A 88 10.68 16.63 27.00
CA TYR A 88 10.31 15.93 25.78
C TYR A 88 8.98 15.16 25.90
N ARG A 89 8.75 14.49 27.04
CA ARG A 89 7.45 13.86 27.33
C ARG A 89 6.31 14.88 27.39
N GLN A 90 6.56 16.08 27.93
CA GLN A 90 5.55 17.14 27.90
C GLN A 90 5.29 17.65 26.49
N LEU A 91 6.32 17.82 25.65
CA LEU A 91 6.13 18.18 24.24
C LEU A 91 5.28 17.14 23.50
N MET A 92 5.48 15.85 23.76
CA MET A 92 4.66 14.79 23.16
C MET A 92 3.18 14.91 23.56
N ARG A 93 2.89 15.20 24.83
CA ARG A 93 1.52 15.42 25.32
C ARG A 93 0.88 16.68 24.73
N ILE A 94 1.63 17.78 24.66
CA ILE A 94 1.17 19.04 24.06
C ILE A 94 0.88 18.85 22.57
N SER A 95 1.78 18.20 21.84
CA SER A 95 1.58 17.89 20.42
C SER A 95 0.38 16.96 20.21
N THR A 96 0.20 15.97 21.09
CA THR A 96 -0.96 15.08 21.05
C THR A 96 -2.26 15.85 21.23
N GLN A 97 -2.36 16.66 22.29
CA GLN A 97 -3.51 17.51 22.56
C GLN A 97 -3.85 18.40 21.36
N ALA A 98 -2.85 19.05 20.77
CA ALA A 98 -3.01 19.92 19.61
C ALA A 98 -3.56 19.15 18.39
N LYS A 99 -3.11 17.92 18.16
CA LYS A 99 -3.48 17.10 16.99
C LYS A 99 -4.73 16.23 17.17
N THR A 100 -5.24 16.09 18.39
CA THR A 100 -6.45 15.30 18.66
C THR A 100 -7.65 16.16 19.02
N LEU A 101 -7.49 17.12 19.94
CA LEU A 101 -8.59 17.97 20.41
C LEU A 101 -8.61 19.35 19.75
N GLY A 102 -7.52 19.73 19.05
CA GLY A 102 -7.46 20.96 18.26
C GLY A 102 -7.34 22.25 19.08
N ASN A 103 -7.36 22.16 20.42
CA ASN A 103 -7.13 23.28 21.32
C ASN A 103 -6.12 22.92 22.41
N VAL A 104 -5.09 23.77 22.50
CA VAL A 104 -4.21 23.85 23.67
C VAL A 104 -4.50 25.19 24.30
N ASP A 105 -4.84 25.21 25.59
CA ASP A 105 -5.05 26.44 26.35
C ASP A 105 -3.94 26.62 27.40
N LEU A 106 -3.94 27.78 28.06
CA LEU A 106 -2.93 28.09 29.08
C LEU A 106 -3.05 27.19 30.32
N ASP A 107 -4.23 26.68 30.65
CA ASP A 107 -4.43 25.82 31.82
C ASP A 107 -3.85 24.42 31.57
N PHE A 108 -4.03 23.87 30.37
CA PHE A 108 -3.37 22.66 29.92
C PHE A 108 -1.83 22.84 29.93
N LEU A 109 -1.33 23.95 29.39
CA LEU A 109 0.11 24.24 29.41
C LEU A 109 0.66 24.40 30.83
N ARG A 110 -0.11 24.97 31.76
CA ARG A 110 0.29 25.10 33.18
C ARG A 110 0.51 23.74 33.84
N THR A 111 -0.20 22.70 33.42
CA THR A 111 0.00 21.34 33.94
C THR A 111 1.09 20.56 33.18
N HIS A 112 1.55 21.07 32.03
CA HIS A 112 2.50 20.41 31.12
C HIS A 112 3.76 21.26 30.83
N ASN A 113 4.17 22.14 31.75
CA ASN A 113 5.33 23.04 31.56
C ASN A 113 6.68 22.46 32.04
N GLN A 114 6.68 21.34 32.77
CA GLN A 114 7.86 20.86 33.47
C GLN A 114 8.98 20.46 32.49
N GLY A 115 10.15 21.09 32.63
CA GLY A 115 11.31 20.83 31.77
C GLY A 115 11.16 21.38 30.35
N VAL A 116 10.16 22.23 30.10
CA VAL A 116 9.93 22.91 28.81
C VAL A 116 10.45 24.34 28.90
N LEU A 117 11.29 24.72 27.92
CA LEU A 117 11.72 26.10 27.70
C LEU A 117 10.86 26.72 26.59
N VAL A 118 10.47 27.99 26.74
CA VAL A 118 9.60 28.66 25.78
C VAL A 118 10.27 29.92 25.23
N ILE A 119 10.20 30.07 23.90
CA ILE A 119 10.51 31.32 23.21
C ILE A 119 9.21 31.83 22.57
N VAL A 120 8.85 33.07 22.87
CA VAL A 120 7.70 33.75 22.23
C VAL A 120 8.25 34.62 21.10
N PRO A 121 8.05 34.27 19.81
CA PRO A 121 8.42 35.14 18.71
C PRO A 121 7.55 36.40 18.76
N VAL A 122 8.13 37.54 19.12
CA VAL A 122 7.36 38.77 19.35
C VAL A 122 6.63 39.17 18.06
N SER A 123 7.27 39.02 16.90
CA SER A 123 6.67 39.35 15.60
C SER A 123 5.57 38.38 15.12
N GLU A 124 5.34 37.26 15.81
CA GLU A 124 4.29 36.26 15.50
C GLU A 124 3.35 36.01 16.69
N SER A 125 3.26 36.97 17.61
CA SER A 125 2.40 36.86 18.80
C SER A 125 1.65 38.16 19.07
N GLY A 126 0.59 38.06 19.86
CA GLY A 126 -0.19 39.17 20.37
C GLY A 126 0.65 40.17 21.15
N ILE A 127 1.77 39.73 21.74
CA ILE A 127 2.73 40.65 22.39
C ILE A 127 3.24 41.68 21.41
N GLY A 128 3.69 41.30 20.20
CA GLY A 128 4.22 42.26 19.23
C GLY A 128 3.14 43.12 18.59
N GLN A 129 1.93 42.59 18.44
CA GLN A 129 0.77 43.35 17.98
C GLN A 129 0.40 44.44 19.00
N GLU A 130 0.16 44.05 20.25
CA GLU A 130 -0.29 44.96 21.30
C GLU A 130 0.83 45.87 21.78
N TRP A 131 2.11 45.46 21.73
CA TRP A 131 3.21 46.35 22.11
C TRP A 131 3.24 47.66 21.29
N ARG A 132 2.74 47.62 20.04
CA ARG A 132 2.58 48.80 19.18
C ARG A 132 1.31 49.61 19.47
N ASN A 133 0.27 48.96 19.98
CA ASN A 133 -1.08 49.55 20.15
C ASN A 133 -1.35 49.93 21.62
N ASP A 134 -1.28 48.94 22.52
CA ASP A 134 -1.48 49.04 23.96
C ASP A 134 -0.40 48.26 24.72
N ARG A 135 0.58 49.02 25.26
CA ARG A 135 1.70 48.45 26.02
C ARG A 135 1.27 47.77 27.32
N GLU A 136 0.15 48.15 27.93
CA GLU A 136 -0.35 47.45 29.12
C GLU A 136 -0.94 46.09 28.74
N GLN A 137 -1.68 46.02 27.64
CA GLN A 137 -2.19 44.76 27.13
C GLN A 137 -1.05 43.78 26.77
N ALA A 138 0.02 44.28 26.16
CA ALA A 138 1.22 43.49 25.90
C ALA A 138 1.86 42.92 27.18
N ARG A 139 1.91 43.72 28.26
CA ARG A 139 2.40 43.26 29.57
C ARG A 139 1.49 42.21 30.20
N GLN A 140 0.17 42.34 30.05
CA GLN A 140 -0.78 41.34 30.54
C GLN A 140 -0.59 39.98 29.85
N ILE A 141 -0.44 39.99 28.51
CA ILE A 141 -0.18 38.77 27.74
C ILE A 141 1.13 38.13 28.16
N LEU A 142 2.21 38.92 28.28
CA LEU A 142 3.51 38.42 28.75
C LEU A 142 3.43 37.84 30.16
N GLY A 143 2.74 38.52 31.09
CA GLY A 143 2.52 38.06 32.46
C GLY A 143 1.76 36.74 32.53
N ALA A 144 0.77 36.53 31.65
CA ALA A 144 0.05 35.27 31.54
C ALA A 144 0.98 34.12 31.13
N TYR A 145 1.91 34.36 30.19
CA TYR A 145 2.91 33.36 29.81
C TYR A 145 3.95 33.11 30.90
N GLN A 146 4.42 34.15 31.60
CA GLN A 146 5.34 33.99 32.73
C GLN A 146 4.74 33.17 33.89
N ALA A 147 3.44 33.31 34.12
CA ALA A 147 2.72 32.53 35.14
C ALA A 147 2.63 31.03 34.78
N VAL A 148 2.80 30.68 33.51
CA VAL A 148 2.76 29.30 33.01
C VAL A 148 4.17 28.74 32.83
N PHE A 149 5.11 29.52 32.31
CA PHE A 149 6.44 29.06 31.93
C PHE A 149 7.52 29.82 32.71
N PRO A 150 8.25 29.15 33.63
CA PRO A 150 9.34 29.78 34.36
C PRO A 150 10.56 30.08 33.48
N ASP A 151 10.84 29.23 32.49
CA ASP A 151 11.94 29.38 31.53
C ASP A 151 11.42 30.02 30.22
N LEU A 152 11.09 31.32 30.27
CA LEU A 152 10.52 32.08 29.16
C LEU A 152 11.52 33.09 28.57
N PHE A 153 11.56 33.19 27.24
CA PHE A 153 12.33 34.18 26.50
C PHE A 153 11.48 34.91 25.45
N LEU A 154 11.78 36.19 25.21
CA LEU A 154 11.26 36.95 24.07
C LEU A 154 12.16 36.72 22.85
N GLY A 155 11.61 36.07 21.82
CA GLY A 155 12.29 35.85 20.54
C GLY A 155 12.23 37.08 19.66
N LEU A 156 13.38 37.66 19.36
CA LEU A 156 13.52 38.82 18.48
C LEU A 156 14.21 38.43 17.18
N ASP A 157 13.57 38.73 16.05
CA ASP A 157 14.14 38.53 14.72
C ASP A 157 14.58 39.85 14.08
N ALA A 158 15.54 39.77 13.15
CA ALA A 158 15.96 40.86 12.30
C ALA A 158 15.68 40.53 10.82
N GLN A 159 14.57 39.82 10.54
CA GLN A 159 14.22 39.37 9.18
C GLN A 159 13.61 40.47 8.32
N THR A 160 13.11 41.54 8.96
CA THR A 160 12.66 42.77 8.29
C THR A 160 13.34 43.97 8.94
N GLU A 161 13.46 45.07 8.19
CA GLU A 161 14.03 46.30 8.75
C GLU A 161 13.17 46.84 9.91
N SER A 162 11.85 46.72 9.81
CA SER A 162 10.93 47.11 10.90
C SER A 162 11.18 46.32 12.19
N ASN A 163 11.41 45.01 12.09
CA ASN A 163 11.71 44.19 13.27
C ASN A 163 13.10 44.54 13.84
N ARG A 164 14.10 44.74 12.96
CA ARG A 164 15.45 45.16 13.37
C ARG A 164 15.44 46.47 14.15
N MET A 165 14.71 47.48 13.66
CA MET A 165 14.59 48.79 14.33
C MET A 165 13.88 48.70 15.69
N ALA A 166 13.01 47.71 15.89
CA ALA A 166 12.28 47.52 17.15
C ALA A 166 13.11 46.82 18.24
N ILE A 167 14.25 46.18 17.90
CA ILE A 167 15.05 45.37 18.83
C ILE A 167 15.42 46.12 20.12
N PRO A 168 15.98 47.35 20.11
CA PRO A 168 16.39 48.04 21.35
C PRO A 168 15.25 48.22 22.34
N GLU A 169 14.09 48.65 21.84
CA GLU A 169 12.93 48.91 22.68
C GLU A 169 12.29 47.61 23.18
N LEU A 170 12.31 46.54 22.39
CA LEU A 170 11.83 45.22 22.81
C LEU A 170 12.75 44.57 23.84
N ILE A 171 14.07 44.75 23.73
CA ILE A 171 15.03 44.35 24.78
C ILE A 171 14.71 45.09 26.08
N ARG A 172 14.46 46.40 26.01
CA ARG A 172 14.07 47.20 27.18
C ARG A 172 12.76 46.73 27.78
N PHE A 173 11.73 46.47 26.97
CA PHE A 173 10.44 45.92 27.39
C PHE A 173 10.60 44.57 28.11
N GLY A 174 11.45 43.69 27.59
CA GLY A 174 11.81 42.43 28.24
C GLY A 174 12.46 42.67 29.61
N LYS A 175 13.47 43.54 29.69
CA LYS A 175 14.16 43.89 30.95
C LYS A 175 13.20 44.47 32.00
N GLU A 176 12.30 45.37 31.60
CA GLU A 176 11.25 45.94 32.48
C GLU A 176 10.28 44.86 33.00
N SER A 177 10.01 43.84 32.18
CA SER A 177 9.11 42.72 32.51
C SER A 177 9.84 41.52 33.13
N GLN A 178 11.14 41.63 33.41
CA GLN A 178 12.01 40.56 33.92
C GLN A 178 12.06 39.31 33.02
N VAL A 179 11.96 39.49 31.70
CA VAL A 179 12.09 38.44 30.68
C VAL A 179 13.28 38.73 29.77
N ARG A 180 14.13 37.73 29.55
CA ARG A 180 15.30 37.86 28.67
C ARG A 180 14.90 37.76 27.20
N SER A 181 15.63 38.46 26.35
CA SER A 181 15.45 38.40 24.90
C SER A 181 16.49 37.49 24.25
N VAL A 182 16.13 36.84 23.15
CA VAL A 182 17.01 35.93 22.39
C VAL A 182 16.85 36.14 20.90
N ALA A 183 17.94 36.02 20.14
CA ALA A 183 17.90 36.08 18.69
C ALA A 183 17.21 34.84 18.11
N ILE A 184 16.23 35.06 17.23
CA ILE A 184 15.60 34.01 16.43
C ILE A 184 15.59 34.40 14.96
N ASN A 185 15.55 33.39 14.09
CA ASN A 185 15.39 33.56 12.66
C ASN A 185 14.56 32.38 12.16
N ARG A 186 13.32 32.64 11.72
CA ARG A 186 12.48 31.57 11.17
C ARG A 186 13.08 31.09 9.87
N THR A 187 13.37 29.80 9.76
CA THR A 187 14.06 29.20 8.61
C THR A 187 13.26 28.04 8.03
N SER A 188 12.89 28.15 6.75
CA SER A 188 12.05 27.17 6.02
C SER A 188 12.65 26.77 4.67
N PHE A 189 13.79 27.35 4.28
CA PHE A 189 14.63 26.91 3.16
C PHE A 189 16.11 27.25 3.42
N LEU A 190 17.02 26.53 2.77
CA LEU A 190 18.46 26.65 3.04
C LEU A 190 19.12 27.81 2.28
N GLU A 191 18.62 28.14 1.08
CA GLU A 191 19.22 29.13 0.20
C GLU A 191 18.18 30.07 -0.39
N SER A 192 18.52 31.34 -0.60
CA SER A 192 17.57 32.34 -1.14
C SER A 192 16.99 31.96 -2.51
N GLY A 193 17.73 31.19 -3.31
CA GLY A 193 17.27 30.67 -4.61
C GLY A 193 16.17 29.60 -4.51
N ASP A 194 15.85 29.11 -3.31
CA ASP A 194 14.80 28.12 -3.07
C ASP A 194 13.43 28.74 -2.85
N PHE A 195 13.35 30.07 -2.74
CA PHE A 195 12.10 30.77 -2.46
C PHE A 195 10.98 30.46 -3.48
N GLY A 196 11.31 30.35 -4.77
CA GLY A 196 10.32 29.98 -5.80
C GLY A 196 9.71 28.59 -5.59
N ALA A 197 10.49 27.63 -5.10
CA ALA A 197 9.99 26.31 -4.72
C ALA A 197 9.15 26.37 -3.43
N TYR A 198 9.55 27.22 -2.46
CA TYR A 198 8.76 27.45 -1.25
C TYR A 198 7.39 28.03 -1.60
N GLN A 199 7.35 29.07 -2.44
CA GLN A 199 6.09 29.65 -2.92
C GLN A 199 5.21 28.61 -3.62
N THR A 200 5.79 27.78 -4.47
CA THR A 200 5.08 26.69 -5.16
C THR A 200 4.46 25.73 -4.16
N LEU A 201 5.22 25.35 -3.12
CA LEU A 201 4.75 24.49 -2.04
C LEU A 201 3.60 25.12 -1.25
N ARG A 202 3.68 26.43 -0.95
CA ARG A 202 2.59 27.18 -0.30
C ARG A 202 1.34 27.29 -1.17
N CYS A 203 1.49 27.47 -2.50
CA CYS A 203 0.38 27.42 -3.45
C CYS A 203 -0.30 26.05 -3.45
N ILE A 204 0.47 24.96 -3.33
CA ILE A 204 -0.07 23.60 -3.24
C ILE A 204 -0.88 23.42 -1.94
N ASP A 205 -0.33 23.86 -0.79
CA ASP A 205 -1.00 23.82 0.54
C ASP A 205 -2.34 24.54 0.52
N LEU A 206 -2.34 25.79 0.06
CA LEU A 206 -3.50 26.68 0.15
C LEU A 206 -4.43 26.58 -1.06
N VAL A 207 -4.13 25.71 -2.02
CA VAL A 207 -4.88 25.57 -3.28
C VAL A 207 -5.01 26.91 -4.01
N LEU A 208 -3.90 27.65 -4.05
CA LEU A 208 -3.80 28.96 -4.71
C LEU A 208 -3.02 28.85 -6.02
N SER A 209 -3.30 29.77 -6.94
CA SER A 209 -2.47 29.95 -8.14
C SER A 209 -1.22 30.79 -7.90
N GLU A 210 -1.28 31.68 -6.91
CA GLU A 210 -0.22 32.60 -6.56
C GLU A 210 -0.24 32.80 -5.05
N TYR A 211 0.95 32.85 -4.45
CA TYR A 211 1.12 32.99 -3.02
C TYR A 211 1.58 34.41 -2.70
N PRO A 212 0.74 35.26 -2.08
CA PRO A 212 1.18 36.57 -1.63
C PRO A 212 2.19 36.38 -0.50
N TYR A 213 3.32 37.09 -0.58
CA TYR A 213 4.41 36.93 0.37
C TYR A 213 4.87 38.27 0.94
N THR A 214 5.55 38.20 2.08
CA THR A 214 6.12 39.35 2.78
C THR A 214 7.64 39.34 2.72
N GLU A 215 8.29 40.48 3.03
CA GLU A 215 9.74 40.55 3.22
C GLU A 215 10.23 39.50 4.24
N LYS A 216 9.43 39.25 5.29
CA LYS A 216 9.74 38.24 6.30
C LYS A 216 9.77 36.82 5.73
N GLU A 217 8.90 36.50 4.77
CA GLU A 217 8.90 35.17 4.13
C GLU A 217 10.08 34.97 3.18
N LEU A 218 10.45 36.02 2.42
CA LEU A 218 11.69 36.00 1.63
C LEU A 218 12.93 35.75 2.49
N ALA A 219 12.91 36.26 3.72
CA ALA A 219 14.00 36.14 4.67
C ALA A 219 14.01 34.82 5.47
N GLN A 220 13.20 33.81 5.13
CA GLN A 220 13.18 32.49 5.80
C GLN A 220 14.33 31.56 5.41
N VAL A 221 15.50 32.14 5.15
CA VAL A 221 16.73 31.45 4.76
C VAL A 221 17.47 30.97 6.01
N PHE A 222 18.23 29.88 5.88
CA PHE A 222 19.17 29.42 6.90
C PHE A 222 20.19 30.52 7.26
N LEU A 223 20.33 30.81 8.55
CA LEU A 223 21.24 31.84 9.03
C LEU A 223 22.60 31.25 9.41
N SER A 224 23.64 31.63 8.67
CA SER A 224 25.02 31.21 8.93
C SER A 224 25.60 31.88 10.19
N GLN A 225 26.68 31.35 10.74
CA GLN A 225 27.41 31.97 11.84
C GLN A 225 27.85 33.40 11.48
N ALA A 226 28.41 33.59 10.28
CA ALA A 226 28.89 34.89 9.83
C ALA A 226 27.73 35.90 9.72
N ASP A 227 26.62 35.49 9.11
CA ASP A 227 25.45 36.36 8.91
C ASP A 227 24.77 36.70 10.24
N ALA A 228 24.67 35.75 11.18
CA ALA A 228 24.12 36.00 12.51
C ALA A 228 24.96 37.04 13.27
N ASN A 229 26.28 36.89 13.25
CA ASN A 229 27.19 37.86 13.89
C ASN A 229 27.12 39.24 13.22
N ALA A 230 26.90 39.31 11.90
CA ALA A 230 26.72 40.57 11.20
C ALA A 230 25.36 41.24 11.53
N LYS A 231 24.26 40.47 11.50
CA LYS A 231 22.90 40.97 11.75
C LYS A 231 22.69 41.46 13.19
N PHE A 232 23.27 40.76 14.17
CA PHE A 232 23.10 41.06 15.60
C PHE A 232 24.34 41.68 16.25
N LYS A 233 25.24 42.28 15.45
CA LYS A 233 26.50 42.87 15.92
C LYS A 233 26.32 43.86 17.08
N ASP A 234 25.26 44.67 17.02
CA ASP A 234 24.96 45.70 18.02
C ASP A 234 24.26 45.15 19.28
N TYR A 235 23.85 43.87 19.26
CA TYR A 235 23.09 43.22 20.33
C TYR A 235 23.68 41.84 20.68
N PRO A 236 24.95 41.77 21.15
CA PRO A 236 25.62 40.50 21.44
C PRO A 236 24.88 39.66 22.49
N GLU A 237 24.16 40.29 23.42
CA GLU A 237 23.33 39.62 24.44
C GLU A 237 22.28 38.66 23.85
N LEU A 238 21.78 38.95 22.65
CA LEU A 238 20.81 38.08 21.96
C LEU A 238 21.47 36.80 21.44
N LEU A 239 22.73 36.87 20.98
CA LEU A 239 23.49 35.71 20.52
C LEU A 239 23.97 34.86 21.71
N GLU A 240 24.41 35.49 22.80
CA GLU A 240 24.76 34.80 24.05
C GLU A 240 23.59 33.97 24.58
N ALA A 241 22.37 34.52 24.55
CA ALA A 241 21.17 33.81 24.93
C ALA A 241 20.92 32.57 24.05
N THR A 242 21.24 32.60 22.75
CA THR A 242 21.11 31.38 21.90
C THR A 242 22.05 30.27 22.34
N GLU A 243 23.29 30.61 22.71
CA GLU A 243 24.27 29.65 23.21
C GLU A 243 23.87 29.10 24.58
N GLU A 244 23.33 29.95 25.45
CA GLU A 244 22.78 29.55 26.75
C GLU A 244 21.65 28.53 26.58
N ILE A 245 20.66 28.81 25.73
CA ILE A 245 19.57 27.87 25.43
C ILE A 245 20.14 26.56 24.88
N GLY A 246 21.15 26.64 24.00
CA GLY A 246 21.85 25.46 23.49
C GLY A 246 22.55 24.63 24.57
N LYS A 247 22.96 25.23 25.70
CA LYS A 247 23.50 24.53 26.87
C LYS A 247 22.40 23.97 27.76
N LEU A 248 21.33 24.74 28.00
CA LEU A 248 20.19 24.37 28.85
C LEU A 248 19.40 23.17 28.30
N CYS A 249 19.31 23.03 26.98
CA CYS A 249 18.64 21.91 26.34
C CYS A 249 19.62 20.75 26.11
N ASP A 250 19.55 19.70 26.93
CA ASP A 250 20.36 18.48 26.83
C ASP A 250 19.48 17.23 26.89
N LEU A 251 18.84 16.90 25.76
CA LEU A 251 18.00 15.72 25.64
C LEU A 251 18.82 14.45 25.40
N LYS A 252 18.76 13.51 26.34
CA LYS A 252 19.33 12.17 26.22
C LYS A 252 18.23 11.13 26.37
N LEU A 253 18.00 10.35 25.32
CA LEU A 253 16.98 9.30 25.30
C LEU A 253 17.60 7.93 25.63
N SER A 254 16.90 7.15 26.45
CA SER A 254 17.28 5.77 26.75
C SER A 254 16.80 4.83 25.64
N LEU A 255 17.65 4.57 24.66
CA LEU A 255 17.33 3.75 23.48
C LEU A 255 17.70 2.27 23.72
N GLY A 256 17.01 1.35 23.02
CA GLY A 256 17.39 -0.06 22.96
C GLY A 256 16.74 -1.00 23.98
N LYS A 257 15.79 -0.54 24.81
CA LYS A 257 14.95 -1.39 25.65
C LYS A 257 13.57 -1.56 25.03
N TYR A 258 13.18 -2.79 24.74
CA TYR A 258 11.84 -3.10 24.22
C TYR A 258 10.76 -2.80 25.25
N GLN A 259 9.72 -2.10 24.83
CA GLN A 259 8.52 -1.82 25.62
C GLN A 259 7.44 -2.83 25.24
N LEU A 260 7.63 -4.09 25.67
CA LEU A 260 6.70 -5.16 25.33
C LEU A 260 5.33 -4.92 26.01
N PRO A 261 4.22 -5.09 25.29
CA PRO A 261 2.90 -5.14 25.91
C PRO A 261 2.79 -6.36 26.84
N VAL A 262 1.95 -6.25 27.87
CA VAL A 262 1.74 -7.30 28.88
C VAL A 262 0.42 -8.01 28.62
N PHE A 263 0.42 -9.34 28.75
CA PHE A 263 -0.81 -10.11 28.67
C PHE A 263 -1.42 -10.27 30.06
N GLU A 264 -2.41 -9.44 30.40
CA GLU A 264 -2.97 -9.34 31.76
C GLU A 264 -3.55 -10.67 32.28
N ASP A 265 -4.17 -11.48 31.41
CA ASP A 265 -4.78 -12.75 31.80
C ASP A 265 -3.76 -13.80 32.31
N SER A 266 -2.46 -13.60 32.06
CA SER A 266 -1.40 -14.46 32.59
C SER A 266 -1.14 -14.24 34.09
N SER A 267 -1.68 -13.16 34.69
CA SER A 267 -1.39 -12.75 36.07
C SER A 267 0.12 -12.67 36.38
N GLY A 268 0.94 -12.28 35.40
CA GLY A 268 2.39 -12.18 35.53
C GLY A 268 3.15 -13.51 35.42
N LYS A 269 2.47 -14.61 35.08
CA LYS A 269 3.05 -15.95 34.91
C LYS A 269 3.03 -16.41 33.46
N SER A 270 3.47 -15.53 32.56
CA SER A 270 3.34 -15.71 31.11
C SER A 270 4.01 -16.99 30.59
N PHE A 271 5.15 -17.40 31.15
CA PHE A 271 5.83 -18.64 30.74
C PHE A 271 5.05 -19.92 31.11
N GLU A 272 4.54 -20.01 32.35
CA GLU A 272 3.74 -21.16 32.81
C GLU A 272 2.47 -21.28 31.96
N TYR A 273 1.76 -20.16 31.78
CA TYR A 273 0.53 -20.11 31.01
C TYR A 273 0.74 -20.47 29.53
N LEU A 274 1.77 -19.90 28.88
CA LEU A 274 2.15 -20.24 27.51
C LEU A 274 2.48 -21.73 27.35
N THR A 275 3.23 -22.29 28.31
CA THR A 275 3.65 -23.68 28.30
C THR A 275 2.45 -24.62 28.37
N ASP A 276 1.49 -24.34 29.24
CA ASP A 276 0.29 -25.19 29.39
C ASP A 276 -0.63 -25.11 28.17
N LEU A 277 -0.81 -23.91 27.59
CA LEU A 277 -1.52 -23.74 26.33
C LEU A 277 -0.85 -24.51 25.19
N ALA A 278 0.47 -24.46 25.10
CA ALA A 278 1.21 -25.12 24.04
C ALA A 278 1.14 -26.66 24.14
N LYS A 279 1.18 -27.23 25.35
CA LYS A 279 0.97 -28.66 25.59
C LYS A 279 -0.43 -29.12 25.17
N LEU A 280 -1.46 -28.35 25.54
CA LEU A 280 -2.84 -28.63 25.13
C LEU A 280 -3.00 -28.54 23.61
N GLY A 281 -2.40 -27.53 23.00
CA GLY A 281 -2.36 -27.33 21.55
C GLY A 281 -1.69 -28.50 20.82
N LEU A 282 -0.56 -28.99 21.32
CA LEU A 282 0.16 -30.11 20.74
C LEU A 282 -0.70 -31.38 20.73
N ASN A 283 -1.33 -31.70 21.86
CA ASN A 283 -2.25 -32.85 21.95
C ASN A 283 -3.42 -32.73 20.98
N LYS A 284 -3.93 -31.52 20.75
CA LYS A 284 -5.00 -31.27 19.78
C LYS A 284 -4.54 -31.45 18.33
N ARG A 285 -3.36 -30.95 17.96
CA ARG A 285 -2.81 -31.04 16.60
C ARG A 285 -2.41 -32.47 16.23
N LEU A 286 -1.84 -33.22 17.17
CA LEU A 286 -1.42 -34.61 16.94
C LEU A 286 -2.56 -35.64 17.05
N LYS A 287 -3.78 -35.20 17.39
CA LYS A 287 -4.94 -36.09 17.46
C LYS A 287 -5.22 -36.67 16.07
N ASN A 288 -5.10 -38.00 15.94
CA ASN A 288 -5.26 -38.75 14.69
C ASN A 288 -4.19 -38.48 13.61
N VAL A 289 -3.01 -37.98 14.01
CA VAL A 289 -1.86 -37.81 13.10
C VAL A 289 -0.82 -38.88 13.43
N THR A 290 -0.36 -39.61 12.42
CA THR A 290 0.77 -40.53 12.56
C THR A 290 2.07 -39.73 12.53
N ALA A 291 2.62 -39.41 13.70
CA ALA A 291 3.86 -38.64 13.84
C ALA A 291 4.69 -39.12 15.04
N ASP A 292 5.98 -38.85 15.01
CA ASP A 292 6.89 -39.07 16.14
C ASP A 292 6.64 -38.03 17.23
N VAL A 293 5.82 -38.40 18.21
CA VAL A 293 5.39 -37.51 19.29
C VAL A 293 6.57 -36.98 20.11
N ASP A 294 7.64 -37.77 20.25
CA ASP A 294 8.78 -37.37 21.08
C ASP A 294 9.62 -36.30 20.38
N LYS A 295 9.83 -36.41 19.06
CA LYS A 295 10.43 -35.33 18.25
C LYS A 295 9.67 -34.01 18.37
N TYR A 296 8.34 -34.04 18.38
CA TYR A 296 7.52 -32.83 18.57
C TYR A 296 7.65 -32.26 19.98
N LYS A 297 7.68 -33.09 21.03
CA LYS A 297 7.85 -32.62 22.41
C LYS A 297 9.23 -31.98 22.60
N GLU A 298 10.29 -32.60 22.11
CA GLU A 298 11.64 -32.07 22.19
C GLU A 298 11.75 -30.70 21.54
N ARG A 299 11.23 -30.56 20.31
CA ARG A 299 11.18 -29.28 19.61
C ARG A 299 10.36 -28.24 20.38
N LEU A 300 9.20 -28.63 20.92
CA LEU A 300 8.33 -27.71 21.65
C LEU A 300 9.01 -27.14 22.91
N PHE A 301 9.63 -27.99 23.73
CA PHE A 301 10.30 -27.54 24.96
C PHE A 301 11.54 -26.71 24.67
N TYR A 302 12.29 -27.04 23.61
CA TYR A 302 13.41 -26.21 23.15
C TYR A 302 12.93 -24.80 22.76
N GLU A 303 11.90 -24.69 21.92
CA GLU A 303 11.37 -23.39 21.49
C GLU A 303 10.83 -22.58 22.67
N LEU A 304 10.04 -23.20 23.56
CA LEU A 304 9.54 -22.53 24.77
C LEU A 304 10.68 -22.01 25.66
N GLY A 305 11.77 -22.79 25.80
CA GLY A 305 12.96 -22.37 26.54
C GLY A 305 13.63 -21.14 25.92
N VAL A 306 13.77 -21.10 24.59
CA VAL A 306 14.32 -19.94 23.87
C VAL A 306 13.41 -18.71 24.02
N ILE A 307 12.09 -18.86 23.81
CA ILE A 307 11.11 -17.77 23.94
C ILE A 307 11.16 -17.15 25.34
N ASN A 308 11.24 -17.98 26.38
CA ASN A 308 11.34 -17.52 27.77
C ASN A 308 12.65 -16.76 28.02
N LYS A 309 13.79 -17.32 27.59
CA LYS A 309 15.11 -16.70 27.75
C LYS A 309 15.19 -15.33 27.08
N MET A 310 14.47 -15.13 25.98
CA MET A 310 14.42 -13.86 25.24
C MET A 310 13.36 -12.88 25.78
N GLY A 311 12.47 -13.32 26.67
CA GLY A 311 11.43 -12.47 27.27
C GLY A 311 10.21 -12.22 26.38
N PHE A 312 9.90 -13.12 25.44
CA PHE A 312 8.82 -12.93 24.46
C PHE A 312 7.52 -13.69 24.79
N CYS A 313 7.35 -14.21 26.01
CA CYS A 313 6.16 -14.98 26.37
C CYS A 313 4.85 -14.17 26.22
N ASP A 314 4.81 -12.94 26.73
CA ASP A 314 3.62 -12.08 26.61
C ASP A 314 3.28 -11.76 25.15
N TYR A 315 4.30 -11.54 24.31
CA TYR A 315 4.10 -11.29 22.89
C TYR A 315 3.38 -12.45 22.20
N PHE A 316 3.81 -13.70 22.43
CA PHE A 316 3.13 -14.88 21.89
C PHE A 316 1.70 -15.03 22.42
N LEU A 317 1.45 -14.69 23.68
CA LEU A 317 0.12 -14.77 24.28
C LEU A 317 -0.83 -13.72 23.70
N ILE A 318 -0.35 -12.51 23.42
CA ILE A 318 -1.12 -11.45 22.76
C ILE A 318 -1.49 -11.87 21.34
N VAL A 319 -0.53 -12.41 20.59
CA VAL A 319 -0.78 -12.93 19.23
C VAL A 319 -1.78 -14.09 19.24
N TYR A 320 -1.59 -15.04 20.16
CA TYR A 320 -2.54 -16.12 20.38
C TYR A 320 -3.95 -15.61 20.69
N ASP A 321 -4.07 -14.56 21.50
CA ASP A 321 -5.34 -14.05 21.98
C ASP A 321 -6.21 -13.45 20.86
N PHE A 322 -5.66 -12.55 20.04
CA PHE A 322 -6.45 -11.99 18.94
C PHE A 322 -6.73 -13.02 17.84
N ILE A 323 -5.85 -14.01 17.63
CA ILE A 323 -6.11 -15.13 16.70
C ILE A 323 -7.20 -16.06 17.24
N LYS A 324 -7.20 -16.32 18.56
CA LYS A 324 -8.27 -17.06 19.22
C LYS A 324 -9.60 -16.32 19.09
N TYR A 325 -9.61 -15.00 19.26
CA TYR A 325 -10.80 -14.18 19.02
C TYR A 325 -11.28 -14.29 17.57
N ALA A 326 -10.38 -14.16 16.59
CA ALA A 326 -10.70 -14.31 15.17
C ALA A 326 -11.36 -15.66 14.88
N LYS A 327 -10.71 -16.77 15.30
CA LYS A 327 -11.22 -18.13 15.10
C LYS A 327 -12.57 -18.36 15.81
N LYS A 328 -12.77 -17.80 17.01
CA LYS A 328 -14.05 -17.89 17.76
C LYS A 328 -15.18 -17.15 17.05
N ASN A 329 -14.90 -16.01 16.43
CA ASN A 329 -15.86 -15.20 15.68
C ASN A 329 -15.95 -15.58 14.19
N LYS A 330 -15.44 -16.78 13.84
CA LYS A 330 -15.45 -17.32 12.48
C LYS A 330 -14.83 -16.36 11.46
N ILE A 331 -13.77 -15.64 11.86
CA ILE A 331 -12.92 -14.86 10.95
C ILE A 331 -11.79 -15.80 10.52
N MET A 332 -11.63 -16.00 9.21
CA MET A 332 -10.51 -16.77 8.69
C MET A 332 -9.18 -16.10 9.06
N VAL A 333 -8.18 -16.90 9.38
CA VAL A 333 -6.82 -16.44 9.64
C VAL A 333 -5.92 -17.11 8.62
N GLY A 334 -5.02 -16.35 8.01
CA GLY A 334 -4.04 -16.89 7.08
C GLY A 334 -3.13 -17.91 7.77
N PRO A 335 -2.51 -18.82 7.00
CA PRO A 335 -1.68 -19.88 7.55
C PRO A 335 -0.36 -19.40 8.17
N GLY A 336 -0.08 -18.10 8.06
CA GLY A 336 1.11 -17.40 8.54
C GLY A 336 1.93 -16.81 7.38
N ARG A 337 2.91 -15.98 7.70
CA ARG A 337 3.84 -15.40 6.71
C ARG A 337 5.20 -15.12 7.31
N GLY A 338 6.15 -14.75 6.45
CA GLY A 338 7.55 -14.59 6.84
C GLY A 338 8.10 -15.88 7.47
N SER A 339 8.92 -15.73 8.49
CA SER A 339 9.50 -16.87 9.21
C SER A 339 8.62 -17.44 10.33
N GLY A 340 7.53 -16.77 10.71
CA GLY A 340 6.63 -17.22 11.79
C GLY A 340 6.15 -18.69 11.68
N PRO A 341 5.84 -19.21 10.48
CA PRO A 341 5.49 -20.62 10.27
C PRO A 341 6.59 -21.64 10.65
N GLY A 342 7.84 -21.22 10.86
CA GLY A 342 8.93 -22.08 11.32
C GLY A 342 8.88 -22.44 12.81
N SER A 343 7.96 -21.85 13.56
CA SER A 343 7.76 -22.07 15.01
C SER A 343 6.71 -23.12 15.28
N LEU A 344 7.10 -24.22 15.97
CA LEU A 344 6.16 -25.23 16.44
C LEU A 344 5.23 -24.66 17.52
N VAL A 345 5.73 -23.76 18.39
CA VAL A 345 4.91 -23.05 19.37
C VAL A 345 3.78 -22.28 18.68
N SER A 346 4.09 -21.58 17.57
CA SER A 346 3.06 -20.86 16.80
C SER A 346 2.02 -21.80 16.20
N TYR A 347 2.44 -22.95 15.68
CA TYR A 347 1.54 -23.95 15.09
C TYR A 347 0.58 -24.58 16.12
N VAL A 348 1.09 -24.96 17.30
CA VAL A 348 0.29 -25.62 18.34
C VAL A 348 -0.69 -24.66 19.02
N LEU A 349 -0.32 -23.38 19.16
CA LEU A 349 -1.23 -22.33 19.64
C LEU A 349 -2.30 -21.97 18.61
N GLY A 350 -2.12 -22.39 17.35
CA GLY A 350 -3.00 -22.05 16.25
C GLY A 350 -2.77 -20.66 15.68
N ILE A 351 -1.62 -20.05 15.97
CA ILE A 351 -1.15 -18.80 15.36
C ILE A 351 -0.86 -19.04 13.87
N THR A 352 -0.18 -20.14 13.56
CA THR A 352 0.00 -20.62 12.18
C THR A 352 -0.74 -21.93 11.97
N ASP A 353 -1.01 -22.25 10.70
CA ASP A 353 -1.69 -23.50 10.31
C ASP A 353 -0.77 -24.44 9.50
N VAL A 354 0.51 -24.08 9.34
CA VAL A 354 1.56 -24.90 8.72
C VAL A 354 2.31 -25.70 9.78
N ASP A 355 2.45 -27.02 9.59
CA ASP A 355 3.27 -27.88 10.44
C ASP A 355 4.77 -27.73 10.07
N PRO A 356 5.60 -27.15 10.95
CA PRO A 356 7.00 -26.90 10.65
C PRO A 356 7.83 -28.17 10.55
N LEU A 357 7.49 -29.24 11.28
CA LEU A 357 8.28 -30.48 11.25
C LEU A 357 7.97 -31.31 10.00
N LYS A 358 6.74 -31.22 9.47
CA LYS A 358 6.37 -31.87 8.20
C LYS A 358 7.11 -31.31 6.99
N TYR A 359 7.43 -30.02 7.00
CA TYR A 359 8.04 -29.32 5.86
C TYR A 359 9.48 -28.86 6.12
N ASP A 360 10.13 -29.37 7.16
CA ASP A 360 11.51 -29.03 7.56
C ASP A 360 11.75 -27.52 7.72
N LEU A 361 10.81 -26.83 8.38
CA LEU A 361 10.91 -25.41 8.67
C LEU A 361 11.70 -25.17 9.96
N LEU A 362 12.61 -24.20 9.92
CA LEU A 362 13.58 -23.95 10.98
C LEU A 362 13.12 -22.82 11.91
N PHE A 363 13.13 -23.10 13.22
CA PHE A 363 12.78 -22.10 14.25
C PHE A 363 13.81 -20.99 14.34
N GLU A 364 15.10 -21.32 14.20
CA GLU A 364 16.22 -20.37 14.33
C GLU A 364 16.21 -19.30 13.24
N ARG A 365 15.53 -19.57 12.12
CA ARG A 365 15.29 -18.58 11.08
C ARG A 365 14.25 -17.54 11.51
N PHE A 366 13.36 -17.89 12.42
CA PHE A 366 12.40 -16.99 13.05
C PHE A 366 12.99 -16.32 14.30
N LEU A 367 13.40 -17.11 15.29
CA LEU A 367 14.01 -16.64 16.53
C LEU A 367 15.38 -17.29 16.72
N ASN A 368 16.42 -16.48 16.58
CA ASN A 368 17.79 -16.94 16.72
C ASN A 368 18.26 -16.80 18.18
N PRO A 369 18.58 -17.89 18.90
CA PRO A 369 19.01 -17.82 20.30
C PRO A 369 20.35 -17.10 20.49
N GLU A 370 21.17 -16.98 19.44
CA GLU A 370 22.46 -16.29 19.47
C GLU A 370 22.33 -14.77 19.21
N ARG A 371 21.13 -14.30 18.85
CA ARG A 371 20.87 -12.89 18.59
C ARG A 371 19.47 -12.48 19.06
N ILE A 372 19.42 -11.64 20.09
CA ILE A 372 18.16 -11.07 20.55
C ILE A 372 17.67 -10.03 19.54
N THR A 373 16.76 -10.46 18.67
CA THR A 373 15.95 -9.60 17.80
C THR A 373 14.48 -9.86 18.07
N MET A 374 13.67 -8.82 17.99
CA MET A 374 12.22 -8.92 18.15
C MET A 374 11.63 -9.90 17.11
N PRO A 375 10.74 -10.81 17.54
CA PRO A 375 9.97 -11.63 16.62
C PRO A 375 8.97 -10.76 15.87
N ASP A 376 8.81 -11.03 14.58
CA ASP A 376 7.83 -10.39 13.71
C ASP A 376 6.83 -11.46 13.26
N ILE A 377 5.70 -11.55 13.98
CA ILE A 377 4.58 -12.44 13.62
C ILE A 377 3.49 -11.60 12.95
N ASP A 378 3.63 -11.45 11.65
CA ASP A 378 2.58 -10.86 10.83
C ASP A 378 1.43 -11.86 10.66
N THR A 379 0.20 -11.36 10.71
CA THR A 379 -1.00 -12.18 10.53
C THR A 379 -1.89 -11.62 9.43
N ASP A 380 -2.31 -12.50 8.51
CA ASP A 380 -3.22 -12.16 7.43
C ASP A 380 -4.68 -12.44 7.84
N PHE A 381 -5.56 -11.48 7.60
CA PHE A 381 -7.02 -11.57 7.79
C PHE A 381 -7.75 -11.20 6.49
N PRO A 382 -9.02 -11.62 6.31
CA PRO A 382 -9.89 -11.04 5.30
C PRO A 382 -9.91 -9.51 5.41
N ASP A 383 -9.65 -8.82 4.29
CA ASP A 383 -9.54 -7.36 4.26
C ASP A 383 -10.80 -6.65 4.76
N ASN A 384 -11.97 -7.21 4.48
CA ASN A 384 -13.28 -6.73 4.91
C ASN A 384 -13.62 -6.97 6.39
N ARG A 385 -12.85 -7.82 7.09
CA ARG A 385 -13.08 -8.18 8.51
C ARG A 385 -11.90 -7.89 9.42
N ARG A 386 -10.76 -7.45 8.86
CA ARG A 386 -9.56 -7.07 9.61
C ARG A 386 -9.85 -6.05 10.71
N ASP A 387 -10.68 -5.05 10.42
CA ASP A 387 -10.99 -3.99 11.37
C ASP A 387 -11.75 -4.50 12.61
N GLU A 388 -12.47 -5.62 12.53
CA GLU A 388 -13.09 -6.28 13.70
C GLU A 388 -12.02 -6.72 14.72
N ILE A 389 -10.86 -7.18 14.24
CA ILE A 389 -9.74 -7.59 15.09
C ILE A 389 -9.07 -6.38 15.73
N ILE A 390 -8.91 -5.31 14.97
CA ILE A 390 -8.36 -4.04 15.47
C ILE A 390 -9.24 -3.48 16.58
N GLN A 391 -10.56 -3.51 16.40
CA GLN A 391 -11.52 -3.10 17.43
C GLN A 391 -11.46 -3.99 18.68
N TYR A 392 -11.29 -5.30 18.53
CA TYR A 392 -11.09 -6.20 19.66
C TYR A 392 -9.83 -5.86 20.46
N VAL A 393 -8.70 -5.68 19.77
CA VAL A 393 -7.42 -5.31 20.40
C VAL A 393 -7.56 -3.96 21.11
N LEU A 394 -8.24 -2.99 20.49
CA LEU A 394 -8.54 -1.69 21.10
C LEU A 394 -9.31 -1.84 22.42
N GLN A 395 -10.40 -2.60 22.40
CA GLN A 395 -11.25 -2.79 23.58
C GLN A 395 -10.55 -3.55 24.70
N LYS A 396 -9.71 -4.53 24.36
CA LYS A 396 -9.02 -5.37 25.34
C LYS A 396 -7.79 -4.69 25.97
N TYR A 397 -6.96 -4.01 25.17
CA TYR A 397 -5.68 -3.46 25.63
C TYR A 397 -5.71 -1.95 25.90
N GLY A 398 -6.77 -1.25 25.47
CA GLY A 398 -7.03 0.16 25.78
C GLY A 398 -6.53 1.14 24.72
N SER A 399 -7.32 2.18 24.46
CA SER A 399 -7.06 3.18 23.41
C SER A 399 -5.82 4.05 23.62
N ALA A 400 -5.37 4.21 24.87
CA ALA A 400 -4.14 4.94 25.17
C ALA A 400 -2.87 4.11 24.88
N ARG A 401 -2.99 2.79 24.72
CA ARG A 401 -1.88 1.84 24.60
C ARG A 401 -1.79 1.18 23.23
N VAL A 402 -2.75 1.45 22.36
CA VAL A 402 -2.85 0.90 21.00
C VAL A 402 -3.05 2.04 20.01
N ALA A 403 -2.21 2.13 18.99
CA ALA A 403 -2.33 3.15 17.95
C ALA A 403 -1.93 2.63 16.57
N HIS A 404 -2.50 3.23 15.54
CA HIS A 404 -2.05 3.06 14.17
C HIS A 404 -0.68 3.71 13.96
N ILE A 405 0.11 3.13 13.05
CA ILE A 405 1.39 3.73 12.65
C ILE A 405 1.17 4.77 11.55
N SER A 406 1.88 5.90 11.63
CA SER A 406 1.96 6.86 10.52
C SER A 406 2.88 6.39 9.39
N THR A 407 2.46 6.68 8.17
CA THR A 407 3.30 6.70 6.98
C THR A 407 3.23 8.08 6.35
N PHE A 408 4.30 8.48 5.66
CA PHE A 408 4.36 9.77 5.01
C PHE A 408 4.27 9.60 3.51
N GLY A 409 3.17 10.07 2.92
CA GLY A 409 3.04 10.12 1.46
C GLY A 409 3.94 11.23 0.94
N THR A 410 5.03 10.86 0.25
CA THR A 410 5.99 11.83 -0.31
C THR A 410 5.62 12.23 -1.73
N PHE A 411 6.22 13.32 -2.22
CA PHE A 411 6.10 13.73 -3.62
C PHE A 411 6.88 12.78 -4.54
N GLY A 412 6.18 11.78 -5.09
CA GLY A 412 6.67 11.06 -6.27
C GLY A 412 6.68 11.97 -7.51
N VAL A 413 7.61 11.74 -8.43
CA VAL A 413 7.88 12.64 -9.57
C VAL A 413 6.62 12.97 -10.39
N ARG A 414 5.80 11.96 -10.71
CA ARG A 414 4.53 12.17 -11.47
C ARG A 414 3.54 13.05 -10.72
N LEU A 415 3.45 12.90 -9.40
CA LEU A 415 2.55 13.71 -8.57
C LEU A 415 3.08 15.15 -8.45
N ALA A 416 4.38 15.31 -8.20
CA ALA A 416 5.04 16.60 -8.15
C ALA A 416 4.84 17.38 -9.45
N ILE A 417 5.02 16.75 -10.62
CA ILE A 417 4.78 17.36 -11.92
C ILE A 417 3.36 17.89 -12.04
N ARG A 418 2.35 17.12 -11.64
CA ARG A 418 0.94 17.54 -11.73
C ARG A 418 0.65 18.72 -10.80
N ASP A 419 1.11 18.66 -9.55
CA ASP A 419 0.87 19.71 -8.57
C ASP A 419 1.58 21.02 -8.97
N VAL A 420 2.83 20.95 -9.45
CA VAL A 420 3.59 22.12 -9.94
C VAL A 420 3.01 22.66 -11.24
N ALA A 421 2.68 21.79 -12.21
CA ALA A 421 2.08 22.22 -13.49
C ALA A 421 0.74 22.95 -13.29
N ARG A 422 -0.05 22.52 -12.30
CA ARG A 422 -1.28 23.21 -11.88
C ARG A 422 -0.99 24.61 -11.37
N VAL A 423 0.01 24.79 -10.49
CA VAL A 423 0.42 26.11 -9.97
C VAL A 423 0.92 27.01 -11.10
N LEU A 424 1.71 26.45 -12.03
CA LEU A 424 2.22 27.15 -13.22
C LEU A 424 1.16 27.37 -14.31
N LYS A 425 -0.10 26.93 -14.10
CA LYS A 425 -1.23 27.02 -15.05
C LYS A 425 -0.89 26.44 -16.43
N MET A 426 -0.18 25.33 -16.46
CA MET A 426 0.17 24.64 -17.71
C MET A 426 -1.06 23.93 -18.30
N SER A 427 -1.12 23.84 -19.63
CA SER A 427 -2.21 23.11 -20.30
C SER A 427 -2.04 21.60 -20.17
N ASP A 428 -3.17 20.87 -20.19
CA ASP A 428 -3.17 19.40 -20.17
C ASP A 428 -2.36 18.78 -21.31
N LEU A 429 -2.24 19.48 -22.44
CA LEU A 429 -1.45 19.03 -23.58
C LEU A 429 0.04 18.95 -23.22
N VAL A 430 0.59 20.00 -22.60
CA VAL A 430 2.00 20.05 -22.18
C VAL A 430 2.24 19.09 -21.02
N LEU A 431 1.31 19.03 -20.06
CA LEU A 431 1.40 18.08 -18.94
C LEU A 431 1.47 16.63 -19.43
N ASN A 432 0.60 16.25 -20.38
CA ASN A 432 0.61 14.92 -20.96
C ASN A 432 1.80 14.66 -21.89
N GLU A 433 2.45 15.70 -22.42
CA GLU A 433 3.73 15.58 -23.14
C GLU A 433 4.85 15.18 -22.19
N VAL A 434 4.98 15.87 -21.05
CA VAL A 434 5.99 15.60 -20.02
C VAL A 434 5.77 14.22 -19.36
N LEU A 435 4.54 13.88 -18.97
CA LEU A 435 4.23 12.63 -18.27
C LEU A 435 4.47 11.35 -19.07
N LYS A 436 4.74 11.43 -20.39
CA LYS A 436 5.11 10.28 -21.23
C LYS A 436 6.53 9.80 -20.98
N TYR A 437 7.42 10.69 -20.58
CA TYR A 437 8.83 10.38 -20.34
C TYR A 437 9.08 9.87 -18.92
N VAL A 438 8.13 10.11 -18.01
CA VAL A 438 8.24 9.74 -16.61
C VAL A 438 7.68 8.32 -16.41
N PRO A 439 8.49 7.35 -15.94
CA PRO A 439 8.03 6.00 -15.69
C PRO A 439 6.98 5.97 -14.55
N SER A 440 6.27 4.86 -14.43
CA SER A 440 5.31 4.67 -13.33
C SER A 440 5.98 4.18 -12.04
N SER A 441 7.30 3.92 -12.07
CA SER A 441 8.12 3.54 -10.92
C SER A 441 8.57 4.76 -10.11
N ASP A 442 8.97 4.53 -8.86
CA ASP A 442 9.58 5.53 -7.97
C ASP A 442 11.03 5.82 -8.38
N ALA A 443 11.19 6.54 -9.49
CA ALA A 443 12.48 7.08 -9.93
C ALA A 443 12.64 8.54 -9.47
N MET A 444 13.88 8.99 -9.28
CA MET A 444 14.16 10.42 -9.08
C MET A 444 14.13 11.18 -10.41
N MET A 445 13.76 12.46 -10.39
CA MET A 445 13.72 13.27 -11.62
C MET A 445 15.08 13.31 -12.33
N SER A 446 16.18 13.34 -11.58
CA SER A 446 17.54 13.28 -12.15
C SER A 446 17.79 12.00 -12.96
N GLU A 447 17.27 10.86 -12.52
CA GLU A 447 17.40 9.56 -13.21
C GLU A 447 16.53 9.54 -14.48
N VAL A 448 15.31 10.08 -14.38
CA VAL A 448 14.41 10.21 -15.54
C VAL A 448 15.04 11.06 -16.65
N ILE A 449 15.78 12.11 -16.29
CA ILE A 449 16.49 12.96 -17.24
C ILE A 449 17.72 12.23 -17.83
N SER A 450 18.51 11.54 -17.02
CA SER A 450 19.71 10.83 -17.50
C SER A 450 19.38 9.67 -18.43
N ASP A 451 18.27 8.98 -18.17
CA ASP A 451 17.88 7.78 -18.90
C ASP A 451 17.15 8.12 -20.23
N ASN A 452 16.78 9.38 -20.44
CA ASN A 452 16.01 9.79 -21.61
C ASN A 452 16.52 11.09 -22.27
N GLU A 453 17.40 10.94 -23.25
CA GLU A 453 18.00 12.05 -24.00
C GLU A 453 16.96 12.94 -24.71
N MET A 454 15.84 12.38 -25.18
CA MET A 454 14.78 13.18 -25.79
C MET A 454 14.11 14.11 -24.78
N PHE A 455 13.94 13.63 -23.55
CA PHE A 455 13.38 14.45 -22.47
C PHE A 455 14.36 15.56 -22.05
N ALA A 456 15.65 15.25 -21.95
CA ALA A 456 16.69 16.25 -21.69
C ALA A 456 16.70 17.38 -22.76
N ASN A 457 16.57 17.03 -24.04
CA ASN A 457 16.47 18.01 -25.12
C ASN A 457 15.20 18.86 -24.99
N LEU A 458 14.04 18.25 -24.70
CA LEU A 458 12.78 18.96 -24.50
C LEU A 458 12.87 19.99 -23.36
N ILE A 459 13.57 19.66 -22.28
CA ILE A 459 13.84 20.58 -21.15
C ILE A 459 14.70 21.77 -21.62
N SER A 460 15.72 21.52 -22.45
CA SER A 460 16.60 22.57 -22.96
C SER A 460 15.93 23.52 -23.95
N GLU A 461 14.95 23.03 -24.72
CA GLU A 461 14.24 23.81 -25.75
C GLU A 461 13.08 24.65 -25.20
N LYS A 462 12.38 24.16 -24.16
CA LYS A 462 11.16 24.79 -23.64
C LYS A 462 11.37 25.30 -22.21
N GLU A 463 11.53 26.62 -22.06
CA GLU A 463 11.75 27.28 -20.76
C GLU A 463 10.67 26.99 -19.72
N GLN A 464 9.41 26.85 -20.15
CA GLN A 464 8.30 26.49 -19.26
C GLN A 464 8.46 25.09 -18.66
N ILE A 465 9.02 24.13 -19.41
CA ILE A 465 9.30 22.77 -18.94
C ILE A 465 10.52 22.77 -18.04
N LYS A 466 11.56 23.55 -18.37
CA LYS A 466 12.72 23.74 -17.50
C LYS A 466 12.33 24.25 -16.12
N THR A 467 11.51 25.31 -16.06
CA THR A 467 11.00 25.86 -14.80
C THR A 467 10.21 24.80 -14.00
N LEU A 468 9.35 24.03 -14.66
CA LEU A 468 8.61 22.93 -14.05
C LEU A 468 9.57 21.89 -13.44
N VAL A 469 10.58 21.45 -14.18
CA VAL A 469 11.54 20.43 -13.75
C VAL A 469 12.39 20.92 -12.58
N ASP A 470 12.91 22.15 -12.65
CA ASP A 470 13.72 22.75 -11.59
C ASP A 470 12.95 22.82 -10.26
N LEU A 471 11.66 23.17 -10.31
CA LEU A 471 10.78 23.16 -9.13
C LEU A 471 10.49 21.73 -8.63
N VAL A 472 10.27 20.78 -9.54
CA VAL A 472 10.02 19.38 -9.16
C VAL A 472 11.23 18.77 -8.46
N ILE A 473 12.46 19.01 -8.94
CA ILE A 473 13.69 18.51 -8.30
C ILE A 473 13.82 19.02 -6.85
N LYS A 474 13.36 20.25 -6.57
CA LYS A 474 13.39 20.81 -5.20
C LYS A 474 12.32 20.23 -4.28
N ILE A 475 11.18 19.81 -4.83
CA ILE A 475 10.01 19.34 -4.06
C ILE A 475 9.95 17.82 -3.95
N GLU A 476 10.52 17.08 -4.91
CA GLU A 476 10.46 15.61 -4.93
C GLU A 476 11.00 14.99 -3.63
N GLY A 477 10.34 13.94 -3.16
CA GLY A 477 10.68 13.25 -1.91
C GLY A 477 10.27 13.99 -0.62
N LEU A 478 9.81 15.25 -0.67
CA LEU A 478 9.28 15.90 0.53
C LEU A 478 7.97 15.23 0.99
N PRO A 479 7.70 15.13 2.31
CA PRO A 479 6.41 14.68 2.83
C PRO A 479 5.28 15.63 2.40
N ARG A 480 4.23 15.07 1.79
CA ARG A 480 3.06 15.82 1.32
C ARG A 480 1.89 15.75 2.31
N HIS A 481 1.65 14.58 2.89
CA HIS A 481 0.57 14.36 3.85
C HIS A 481 0.88 13.15 4.74
N VAL A 482 0.23 13.10 5.90
CA VAL A 482 0.23 11.92 6.76
C VAL A 482 -0.80 10.92 6.23
N SER A 483 -0.39 9.65 6.13
CA SER A 483 -1.22 8.50 5.80
C SER A 483 -1.14 7.47 6.92
N THR A 484 -2.10 6.56 6.98
CA THR A 484 -2.08 5.44 7.94
C THR A 484 -1.36 4.23 7.34
N HIS A 485 -0.46 3.60 8.11
CA HIS A 485 0.16 2.35 7.71
C HIS A 485 -0.92 1.29 7.51
N ALA A 486 -0.90 0.64 6.35
CA ALA A 486 -1.97 -0.27 5.95
C ALA A 486 -2.18 -1.44 6.93
N ALA A 487 -1.14 -1.89 7.64
CA ALA A 487 -1.21 -3.06 8.51
C ALA A 487 -0.80 -2.82 9.97
N GLY A 488 -0.10 -1.72 10.24
CA GLY A 488 0.81 -1.65 11.38
C GLY A 488 0.14 -1.01 12.57
N ILE A 489 0.11 -1.75 13.67
CA ILE A 489 -0.37 -1.29 14.97
C ILE A 489 0.77 -1.38 15.97
N ILE A 490 0.92 -0.33 16.77
CA ILE A 490 1.84 -0.34 17.91
C ILE A 490 1.05 -0.65 19.17
N MET A 491 1.65 -1.47 20.02
CA MET A 491 1.15 -1.77 21.34
C MET A 491 2.24 -1.55 22.39
N SER A 492 1.84 -1.05 23.56
CA SER A 492 2.72 -0.84 24.70
C SER A 492 2.07 -1.26 26.02
N LYS A 493 2.89 -1.47 27.04
CA LYS A 493 2.43 -1.71 28.42
C LYS A 493 1.82 -0.45 29.04
N ASP A 494 2.50 0.68 28.88
CA ASP A 494 2.10 2.00 29.41
C ASP A 494 1.50 2.86 28.29
N ASP A 495 0.92 4.02 28.61
CA ASP A 495 0.32 4.90 27.60
C ASP A 495 1.34 5.34 26.54
N LEU A 496 0.96 5.24 25.26
CA LEU A 496 1.83 5.49 24.12
C LEU A 496 2.37 6.91 24.09
N VAL A 497 1.61 7.88 24.60
CA VAL A 497 2.03 9.29 24.68
C VAL A 497 3.32 9.50 25.49
N ASN A 498 3.72 8.53 26.33
CA ASN A 498 4.99 8.57 27.05
C ASN A 498 6.20 8.24 26.15
N TYR A 499 5.97 7.67 24.97
CA TYR A 499 7.01 7.21 24.04
C TYR A 499 6.91 7.84 22.65
N THR A 500 5.70 8.15 22.18
CA THR A 500 5.44 8.74 20.88
C THR A 500 4.27 9.73 20.95
N PRO A 501 4.36 10.90 20.29
CA PRO A 501 3.21 11.79 20.17
C PRO A 501 2.14 11.15 19.28
N LEU A 502 0.88 11.40 19.60
CA LEU A 502 -0.27 10.85 18.89
C LEU A 502 -1.00 11.95 18.12
N GLN A 503 -1.85 11.55 17.19
CA GLN A 503 -2.75 12.40 16.42
C GLN A 503 -4.06 11.64 16.16
N GLU A 504 -5.07 12.35 15.68
CA GLU A 504 -6.32 11.71 15.27
C GLU A 504 -6.06 10.66 14.17
N GLY A 505 -6.63 9.47 14.36
CA GLY A 505 -6.50 8.35 13.44
C GLY A 505 -7.87 7.88 12.93
N MET A 506 -7.91 6.66 12.40
CA MET A 506 -9.13 6.06 11.86
C MET A 506 -9.80 5.16 12.90
N ASN A 507 -11.10 4.90 12.73
CA ASN A 507 -11.85 3.89 13.49
C ASN A 507 -11.78 4.06 15.03
N GLY A 508 -11.62 5.30 15.51
CA GLY A 508 -11.51 5.59 16.94
C GLY A 508 -10.15 5.26 17.58
N LEU A 509 -9.16 4.81 16.80
CA LEU A 509 -7.77 4.69 17.26
C LEU A 509 -7.01 5.99 17.01
N PHE A 510 -6.11 6.30 17.94
CA PHE A 510 -5.06 7.27 17.67
C PHE A 510 -4.09 6.74 16.63
N GLN A 511 -3.39 7.66 15.99
CA GLN A 511 -2.28 7.37 15.10
C GLN A 511 -1.00 7.99 15.68
N THR A 512 0.13 7.29 15.60
CA THR A 512 1.43 7.84 16.00
C THR A 512 1.82 8.99 15.08
N GLN A 513 2.58 9.97 15.55
CA GLN A 513 3.19 10.97 14.66
C GLN A 513 4.52 10.48 14.08
N TYR A 514 5.09 9.39 14.60
CA TYR A 514 6.31 8.75 14.09
C TYR A 514 5.99 7.62 13.11
N GLU A 515 6.91 7.39 12.17
CA GLU A 515 6.87 6.24 11.26
C GLU A 515 7.44 4.97 11.91
N ALA A 516 7.21 3.81 11.28
CA ALA A 516 7.58 2.51 11.82
C ALA A 516 9.07 2.40 12.20
N SER A 517 9.97 2.90 11.35
CA SER A 517 11.43 2.92 11.56
C SER A 517 11.82 3.67 12.84
N ASP A 518 11.18 4.81 13.10
CA ASP A 518 11.43 5.62 14.29
C ASP A 518 10.90 4.91 15.55
N LEU A 519 9.70 4.34 15.47
CA LEU A 519 9.04 3.60 16.56
C LEU A 519 9.84 2.35 16.98
N GLU A 520 10.38 1.62 16.01
CA GLU A 520 11.25 0.46 16.25
C GLU A 520 12.55 0.88 16.97
N ARG A 521 13.16 2.00 16.57
CA ARG A 521 14.39 2.51 17.21
C ARG A 521 14.18 2.96 18.65
N ILE A 522 12.99 3.46 19.00
CA ILE A 522 12.63 3.77 20.40
C ILE A 522 12.19 2.54 21.20
N GLY A 523 12.09 1.37 20.57
CA GLY A 523 11.82 0.09 21.22
C GLY A 523 10.33 -0.26 21.36
N LEU A 524 9.44 0.39 20.61
CA LEU A 524 8.03 0.02 20.55
C LEU A 524 7.83 -1.19 19.63
N VAL A 525 6.84 -2.02 19.98
CA VAL A 525 6.53 -3.24 19.24
C VAL A 525 5.47 -2.96 18.20
N LYS A 526 5.79 -3.30 16.96
CA LYS A 526 4.86 -3.30 15.85
C LYS A 526 4.25 -4.69 15.69
N ILE A 527 2.95 -4.75 15.46
CA ILE A 527 2.20 -5.93 15.05
C ILE A 527 1.47 -5.58 13.77
N ASP A 528 1.72 -6.34 12.71
CA ASP A 528 1.03 -6.17 11.43
C ASP A 528 -0.24 -7.04 11.35
N PHE A 529 -1.37 -6.36 11.26
CA PHE A 529 -2.66 -6.91 10.87
C PHE A 529 -2.86 -6.65 9.38
N LEU A 530 -2.58 -7.64 8.53
CA LEU A 530 -2.71 -7.47 7.09
C LEU A 530 -4.13 -7.85 6.63
N GLY A 531 -4.67 -7.03 5.71
CA GLY A 531 -5.85 -7.40 4.93
C GLY A 531 -5.41 -8.11 3.66
N LEU A 532 -5.77 -9.39 3.49
CA LEU A 532 -5.49 -10.16 2.29
C LEU A 532 -6.80 -10.51 1.60
N ARG A 533 -7.05 -9.86 0.45
CA ARG A 533 -8.25 -10.06 -0.36
C ARG A 533 -8.50 -11.51 -0.77
N ASN A 534 -7.45 -12.32 -0.94
CA ASN A 534 -7.61 -13.74 -1.23
C ASN A 534 -8.23 -14.52 -0.06
N LEU A 535 -7.94 -14.13 1.18
CA LEU A 535 -8.63 -14.70 2.35
C LEU A 535 -10.09 -14.26 2.38
N THR A 536 -10.41 -13.04 1.96
CA THR A 536 -11.80 -12.60 1.78
C THR A 536 -12.54 -13.47 0.77
N ILE A 537 -11.91 -13.74 -0.38
CA ILE A 537 -12.48 -14.63 -1.40
C ILE A 537 -12.73 -16.03 -0.82
N ILE A 538 -11.73 -16.61 -0.14
CA ILE A 538 -11.87 -17.94 0.47
C ILE A 538 -12.96 -17.93 1.55
N ASP A 539 -12.95 -16.98 2.48
CA ASP A 539 -13.90 -16.88 3.60
C ASP A 539 -15.35 -16.71 3.09
N SER A 540 -15.56 -15.88 2.07
CA SER A 540 -16.85 -15.71 1.39
C SER A 540 -17.33 -17.01 0.74
N ILE A 541 -16.46 -17.71 0.01
CA ILE A 541 -16.80 -18.99 -0.65
C ILE A 541 -17.12 -20.05 0.41
N VAL A 542 -16.28 -20.19 1.45
CA VAL A 542 -16.49 -21.14 2.55
C VAL A 542 -17.81 -20.87 3.27
N THR A 543 -18.14 -19.59 3.51
CA THR A 543 -19.42 -19.20 4.13
C THR A 543 -20.61 -19.64 3.26
N LYS A 544 -20.52 -19.47 1.94
CA LYS A 544 -21.54 -19.93 0.99
C LYS A 544 -21.66 -21.45 0.97
N ILE A 545 -20.53 -22.18 0.92
CA ILE A 545 -20.51 -23.65 0.94
C ILE A 545 -21.13 -24.18 2.24
N ARG A 546 -20.88 -23.54 3.38
CA ARG A 546 -21.43 -23.95 4.68
C ARG A 546 -22.95 -23.84 4.78
N LEU A 547 -23.61 -23.10 3.89
CA LEU A 547 -25.07 -23.09 3.79
C LEU A 547 -25.60 -24.43 3.26
N GLU A 548 -24.82 -25.13 2.43
CA GLU A 548 -25.16 -26.43 1.83
C GLU A 548 -24.52 -27.60 2.60
N ASN A 549 -23.28 -27.41 3.06
CA ASN A 549 -22.50 -28.39 3.82
C ASN A 549 -21.96 -27.74 5.11
N PRO A 550 -22.74 -27.73 6.21
CA PRO A 550 -22.37 -27.06 7.46
C PRO A 550 -21.03 -27.51 8.08
N ASP A 551 -20.61 -28.75 7.82
CA ASP A 551 -19.37 -29.34 8.35
C ASP A 551 -18.12 -29.04 7.52
N PHE A 552 -18.25 -28.30 6.41
CA PHE A 552 -17.12 -27.96 5.54
C PHE A 552 -16.08 -27.10 6.27
N ASP A 553 -14.83 -27.59 6.27
CA ASP A 553 -13.67 -26.91 6.84
C ASP A 553 -12.53 -26.87 5.83
N ILE A 554 -12.18 -25.65 5.40
CA ILE A 554 -11.11 -25.40 4.43
C ILE A 554 -9.74 -25.86 4.92
N LEU A 555 -9.53 -25.95 6.24
CA LEU A 555 -8.27 -26.42 6.82
C LEU A 555 -8.13 -27.95 6.79
N ARG A 556 -9.20 -28.68 6.41
CA ARG A 556 -9.25 -30.15 6.38
C ARG A 556 -9.34 -30.73 4.96
N ILE A 557 -9.18 -29.89 3.94
CA ILE A 557 -9.18 -30.37 2.55
C ILE A 557 -8.02 -31.36 2.32
N PRO A 558 -8.20 -32.38 1.46
CA PRO A 558 -7.13 -33.31 1.12
C PRO A 558 -5.98 -32.57 0.42
N MET A 559 -4.73 -32.90 0.78
CA MET A 559 -3.53 -32.28 0.18
C MET A 559 -3.00 -33.06 -1.03
N ASP A 560 -3.62 -34.18 -1.37
CA ASP A 560 -3.28 -35.12 -2.44
C ASP A 560 -4.39 -35.21 -3.52
N ASP A 561 -5.25 -34.19 -3.63
CA ASP A 561 -6.35 -34.19 -4.60
C ASP A 561 -5.84 -34.10 -6.04
N LYS A 562 -5.86 -35.24 -6.74
CA LYS A 562 -5.36 -35.39 -8.11
C LYS A 562 -6.00 -34.42 -9.10
N PHE A 563 -7.30 -34.13 -8.94
CA PHE A 563 -8.02 -33.26 -9.86
C PHE A 563 -7.59 -31.80 -9.74
N THR A 564 -7.27 -31.34 -8.54
CA THR A 564 -6.72 -30.01 -8.31
C THR A 564 -5.34 -29.88 -8.96
N TYR A 565 -4.45 -30.86 -8.77
CA TYR A 565 -3.13 -30.84 -9.40
C TYR A 565 -3.19 -30.92 -10.93
N GLN A 566 -4.08 -31.74 -11.49
CA GLN A 566 -4.29 -31.80 -12.94
C GLN A 566 -4.71 -30.45 -13.53
N MET A 567 -5.58 -29.71 -12.84
CA MET A 567 -6.00 -28.37 -13.26
C MET A 567 -4.83 -27.37 -13.22
N ILE A 568 -3.98 -27.45 -12.19
CA ILE A 568 -2.78 -26.60 -12.08
C ILE A 568 -1.78 -26.97 -13.18
N ALA A 569 -1.52 -28.26 -13.39
CA ALA A 569 -0.62 -28.77 -14.41
C ALA A 569 -1.08 -28.48 -15.85
N SER A 570 -2.38 -28.24 -16.07
CA SER A 570 -2.90 -27.79 -17.37
C SER A 570 -2.83 -26.26 -17.55
N GLY A 571 -2.36 -25.51 -16.56
CA GLY A 571 -2.27 -24.05 -16.60
C GLY A 571 -3.60 -23.32 -16.34
N ASP A 572 -4.65 -24.01 -15.88
CA ASP A 572 -5.96 -23.41 -15.57
C ASP A 572 -5.96 -22.75 -14.19
N THR A 573 -5.13 -21.72 -14.04
CA THR A 573 -4.84 -21.05 -12.77
C THR A 573 -5.29 -19.59 -12.71
N ASP A 574 -6.13 -19.16 -13.67
CA ASP A 574 -6.80 -17.86 -13.60
C ASP A 574 -7.51 -17.66 -12.25
N GLY A 575 -7.22 -16.53 -11.59
CA GLY A 575 -7.79 -16.16 -10.29
C GLY A 575 -7.22 -16.91 -9.08
N ILE A 576 -6.16 -17.72 -9.25
CA ILE A 576 -5.51 -18.43 -8.14
C ILE A 576 -4.29 -17.65 -7.67
N PHE A 577 -4.32 -17.21 -6.41
CA PHE A 577 -3.26 -16.41 -5.79
C PHE A 577 -1.84 -16.95 -6.09
N GLN A 578 -0.94 -16.05 -6.51
CA GLN A 578 0.45 -16.29 -6.95
C GLN A 578 0.64 -17.10 -8.24
N LEU A 579 -0.39 -17.81 -8.73
CA LEU A 579 -0.27 -18.72 -9.87
C LEU A 579 -0.78 -18.13 -11.20
N GLU A 580 -1.29 -16.89 -11.18
CA GLU A 580 -2.08 -16.33 -12.29
C GLU A 580 -1.25 -15.86 -13.50
N SER A 581 0.01 -15.45 -13.31
CA SER A 581 0.79 -14.86 -14.40
C SER A 581 1.10 -15.87 -15.51
N GLU A 582 1.17 -15.42 -16.76
CA GLU A 582 1.46 -16.29 -17.92
C GLU A 582 2.79 -17.04 -17.75
N GLY A 583 3.84 -16.35 -17.30
CA GLY A 583 5.12 -16.98 -17.03
C GLY A 583 5.02 -18.06 -15.96
N MET A 584 4.34 -17.79 -14.83
CA MET A 584 4.14 -18.78 -13.77
C MET A 584 3.35 -20.00 -14.26
N ARG A 585 2.31 -19.79 -15.07
CA ARG A 585 1.56 -20.89 -15.70
C ARG A 585 2.46 -21.81 -16.51
N ASN A 586 3.35 -21.24 -17.32
CA ASN A 586 4.28 -22.02 -18.11
C ASN A 586 5.22 -22.85 -17.23
N VAL A 587 5.64 -22.31 -16.07
CA VAL A 587 6.42 -23.07 -15.07
C VAL A 587 5.61 -24.23 -14.52
N LEU A 588 4.36 -24.00 -14.09
CA LEU A 588 3.51 -25.04 -13.50
C LEU A 588 3.16 -26.16 -14.48
N VAL A 589 2.95 -25.81 -15.75
CA VAL A 589 2.72 -26.75 -16.86
C VAL A 589 3.98 -27.55 -17.13
N GLY A 590 5.14 -26.89 -17.25
CA GLY A 590 6.43 -27.55 -17.50
C GLY A 590 6.84 -28.49 -16.36
N LEU A 591 6.60 -28.07 -15.11
CA LEU A 591 6.80 -28.90 -13.92
C LEU A 591 5.85 -30.10 -13.87
N GLN A 592 4.76 -30.12 -14.63
CA GLN A 592 3.68 -31.10 -14.47
C GLN A 592 3.28 -31.24 -12.99
N THR A 593 2.94 -30.10 -12.38
CA THR A 593 2.66 -29.98 -10.94
C THR A 593 1.78 -31.13 -10.44
N SER A 594 2.29 -31.93 -9.52
CA SER A 594 1.67 -33.18 -9.06
C SER A 594 1.55 -33.28 -7.53
N GLU A 595 2.27 -32.42 -6.81
CA GLU A 595 2.26 -32.38 -5.36
C GLU A 595 2.38 -30.95 -4.80
N PHE A 596 2.15 -30.81 -3.50
CA PHE A 596 2.15 -29.50 -2.85
C PHE A 596 3.51 -28.80 -2.92
N LEU A 597 4.62 -29.55 -2.78
CA LEU A 597 5.97 -28.99 -2.82
C LEU A 597 6.32 -28.38 -4.18
N ASP A 598 5.72 -28.83 -5.28
CA ASP A 598 5.90 -28.20 -6.59
C ASP A 598 5.40 -26.75 -6.59
N ILE A 599 4.26 -26.49 -5.95
CA ILE A 599 3.70 -25.13 -5.82
C ILE A 599 4.64 -24.27 -4.96
N VAL A 600 5.16 -24.84 -3.88
CA VAL A 600 6.13 -24.17 -2.98
C VAL A 600 7.42 -23.81 -3.72
N ASN A 601 7.94 -24.72 -4.54
CA ASN A 601 9.14 -24.54 -5.33
C ASN A 601 8.92 -23.52 -6.47
N ALA A 602 7.81 -23.61 -7.19
CA ALA A 602 7.46 -22.67 -8.26
C ALA A 602 7.37 -21.22 -7.74
N ASN A 603 6.69 -21.01 -6.61
CA ASN A 603 6.57 -19.69 -5.97
C ASN A 603 7.93 -19.10 -5.51
N ALA A 604 8.87 -19.96 -5.12
CA ALA A 604 10.22 -19.54 -4.74
C ALA A 604 11.10 -19.22 -5.96
N LEU A 605 10.99 -20.00 -7.03
CA LEU A 605 11.83 -19.90 -8.23
C LEU A 605 11.41 -18.82 -9.23
N PHE A 606 10.11 -18.54 -9.36
CA PHE A 606 9.58 -17.60 -10.35
C PHE A 606 9.79 -16.13 -9.95
N ARG A 607 11.07 -15.72 -9.90
CA ARG A 607 11.53 -14.37 -9.55
C ARG A 607 12.75 -13.98 -10.41
N PRO A 608 12.99 -12.68 -10.65
CA PRO A 608 14.19 -12.22 -11.36
C PRO A 608 15.48 -12.74 -10.69
N GLY A 609 16.33 -13.45 -11.44
CA GLY A 609 17.48 -14.18 -10.92
C GLY A 609 17.30 -15.70 -10.97
N PRO A 610 16.58 -16.33 -10.02
CA PRO A 610 16.38 -17.79 -10.01
C PRO A 610 15.58 -18.32 -11.20
N MET A 611 14.87 -17.47 -11.96
CA MET A 611 14.16 -17.88 -13.17
C MET A 611 15.04 -18.60 -14.20
N GLU A 612 16.35 -18.28 -14.27
CA GLU A 612 17.29 -18.96 -15.16
C GLU A 612 17.46 -20.45 -14.82
N MET A 613 17.16 -20.84 -13.57
CA MET A 613 17.30 -22.22 -13.09
C MET A 613 16.06 -23.08 -13.37
N ILE A 614 14.92 -22.45 -13.63
CA ILE A 614 13.64 -23.15 -13.83
C ILE A 614 13.73 -24.22 -14.94
N PRO A 615 14.35 -23.97 -16.11
CA PRO A 615 14.49 -25.00 -17.13
C PRO A 615 15.25 -26.25 -16.67
N SER A 616 16.35 -26.09 -15.92
CA SER A 616 17.11 -27.23 -15.37
C SER A 616 16.32 -27.92 -14.27
N PHE A 617 15.64 -27.16 -13.41
CA PHE A 617 14.77 -27.72 -12.36
C PHE A 617 13.65 -28.59 -12.97
N ILE A 618 12.99 -28.13 -14.03
CA ILE A 618 11.96 -28.89 -14.77
C ILE A 618 12.55 -30.17 -15.37
N ARG A 619 13.68 -30.08 -16.09
CA ARG A 619 14.31 -31.26 -16.71
C ARG A 619 14.72 -32.31 -15.68
N ARG A 620 15.26 -31.89 -14.53
CA ARG A 620 15.63 -32.81 -13.44
C ARG A 620 14.42 -33.51 -12.83
N LYS A 621 13.33 -32.76 -12.61
CA LYS A 621 12.06 -33.34 -12.16
C LYS A 621 11.53 -34.37 -13.16
N ASN A 622 11.58 -34.07 -14.45
CA ASN A 622 11.11 -34.96 -15.52
C ASN A 622 12.10 -36.08 -15.87
N HIS A 623 13.20 -36.21 -15.13
CA HIS A 623 14.27 -37.19 -15.38
C HIS A 623 14.96 -37.06 -16.75
N GLU A 624 14.90 -35.88 -17.35
CA GLU A 624 15.59 -35.53 -18.61
C GLU A 624 17.04 -35.06 -18.36
N GLU A 625 17.36 -34.69 -17.12
CA GLU A 625 18.69 -34.28 -16.67
C GLU A 625 19.03 -35.02 -15.36
N PRO A 626 20.22 -35.64 -15.21
CA PRO A 626 20.59 -36.34 -13.98
C PRO A 626 20.78 -35.36 -12.82
N ILE A 627 20.36 -35.77 -11.62
CA ILE A 627 20.58 -35.01 -10.39
C ILE A 627 21.97 -35.37 -9.85
N ASP A 628 22.92 -34.46 -10.02
CA ASP A 628 24.28 -34.60 -9.48
C ASP A 628 24.42 -33.81 -8.18
N TYR A 629 24.91 -34.47 -7.13
CA TYR A 629 25.17 -33.87 -5.82
C TYR A 629 26.67 -33.76 -5.61
N LEU A 630 27.15 -32.59 -5.19
CA LEU A 630 28.57 -32.36 -4.90
C LEU A 630 29.13 -33.31 -3.83
N HIS A 631 28.26 -33.86 -2.97
CA HIS A 631 28.58 -34.82 -1.94
C HIS A 631 27.32 -35.61 -1.50
N PRO A 632 27.41 -36.88 -1.10
CA PRO A 632 26.27 -37.69 -0.65
C PRO A 632 25.42 -37.06 0.45
N ASP A 633 26.04 -36.42 1.45
CA ASP A 633 25.33 -35.77 2.57
C ASP A 633 24.43 -34.58 2.15
N LEU A 634 24.57 -34.06 0.93
CA LEU A 634 23.67 -33.03 0.40
C LEU A 634 22.35 -33.60 -0.09
N LYS A 635 22.27 -34.92 -0.31
CA LYS A 635 21.10 -35.57 -0.92
C LYS A 635 19.84 -35.31 -0.10
N GLU A 636 19.87 -35.59 1.20
CA GLU A 636 18.70 -35.43 2.08
C GLU A 636 18.17 -33.98 2.10
N ILE A 637 19.07 -32.98 2.02
CA ILE A 637 18.72 -31.56 2.08
C ILE A 637 18.15 -31.05 0.75
N LEU A 638 18.69 -31.54 -0.38
CA LEU A 638 18.42 -31.01 -1.73
C LEU A 638 17.52 -31.92 -2.58
N GLU A 639 17.16 -33.12 -2.12
CA GLU A 639 16.23 -34.02 -2.81
C GLU A 639 14.86 -33.37 -3.10
N PRO A 640 14.22 -32.65 -2.15
CA PRO A 640 12.94 -31.97 -2.40
C PRO A 640 13.00 -30.86 -3.46
N THR A 641 14.21 -30.47 -3.88
CA THR A 641 14.47 -29.42 -4.87
C THR A 641 15.36 -29.91 -6.01
N TYR A 642 15.40 -31.23 -6.23
CA TYR A 642 16.10 -31.88 -7.34
C TYR A 642 17.58 -31.46 -7.46
N GLY A 643 18.28 -31.36 -6.32
CA GLY A 643 19.70 -31.03 -6.25
C GLY A 643 20.03 -29.54 -6.44
N ILE A 644 19.03 -28.64 -6.40
CA ILE A 644 19.22 -27.19 -6.55
C ILE A 644 18.94 -26.50 -5.21
N ILE A 645 19.82 -25.59 -4.77
CA ILE A 645 19.54 -24.73 -3.61
C ILE A 645 18.48 -23.70 -4.00
N VAL A 646 17.31 -23.79 -3.37
CA VAL A 646 16.18 -22.86 -3.57
C VAL A 646 15.93 -22.05 -2.29
N PHE A 647 16.08 -22.68 -1.13
CA PHE A 647 15.67 -22.09 0.15
C PHE A 647 16.84 -21.68 1.04
N GLN A 648 16.61 -20.66 1.87
CA GLN A 648 17.53 -20.21 2.92
C GLN A 648 17.74 -21.29 3.98
N GLU A 649 16.68 -22.02 4.33
CA GLU A 649 16.71 -23.12 5.28
C GLU A 649 17.64 -24.25 4.80
N GLN A 650 17.73 -24.51 3.49
CA GLN A 650 18.69 -25.47 2.93
C GLN A 650 20.13 -25.02 3.15
N ILE A 651 20.44 -23.73 2.94
CA ILE A 651 21.77 -23.17 3.22
C ILE A 651 22.14 -23.38 4.71
N MET A 652 21.19 -23.18 5.61
CA MET A 652 21.41 -23.36 7.04
C MET A 652 21.69 -24.82 7.40
N LEU A 653 20.92 -25.76 6.83
CA LEU A 653 21.11 -27.21 7.02
C LEU A 653 22.45 -27.69 6.43
N ILE A 654 22.87 -27.15 5.28
CA ILE A 654 24.17 -27.46 4.70
C ILE A 654 25.30 -26.98 5.62
N ALA A 655 25.19 -25.78 6.20
CA ALA A 655 26.19 -25.26 7.14
C ALA A 655 26.26 -26.08 8.43
N GLN A 656 25.12 -26.52 8.97
CA GLN A 656 25.07 -27.44 10.09
C GLN A 656 25.73 -28.78 9.75
N THR A 657 25.44 -29.31 8.57
CA THR A 657 25.93 -30.63 8.14
C THR A 657 27.42 -30.60 7.80
N PHE A 658 27.91 -29.63 7.03
CA PHE A 658 29.32 -29.60 6.63
C PHE A 658 30.21 -28.99 7.72
N ALA A 659 29.85 -27.83 8.26
CA ALA A 659 30.70 -27.08 9.17
C ALA A 659 30.40 -27.33 10.66
N GLY A 660 29.40 -28.15 11.00
CA GLY A 660 29.01 -28.42 12.39
C GLY A 660 28.47 -27.17 13.11
N TYR A 661 27.97 -26.19 12.36
CA TYR A 661 27.42 -24.96 12.92
C TYR A 661 26.15 -25.26 13.73
N SER A 662 25.91 -24.49 14.79
CA SER A 662 24.57 -24.38 15.35
C SER A 662 23.63 -23.77 14.30
N LEU A 663 22.33 -24.04 14.39
CA LEU A 663 21.36 -23.40 13.49
C LEU A 663 21.32 -21.87 13.67
N GLY A 664 21.66 -21.37 14.87
CA GLY A 664 21.84 -19.95 15.14
C GLY A 664 23.01 -19.33 14.36
N MET A 665 24.18 -19.98 14.39
CA MET A 665 25.34 -19.58 13.59
C MET A 665 25.06 -19.69 12.08
N ALA A 666 24.29 -20.70 11.68
CA ALA A 666 23.91 -20.89 10.28
C ALA A 666 23.01 -19.74 9.76
N ASP A 667 22.09 -19.20 10.57
CA ASP A 667 21.34 -17.97 10.20
C ASP A 667 22.29 -16.77 10.04
N ILE A 668 23.31 -16.64 10.89
CA ILE A 668 24.31 -15.57 10.79
C ILE A 668 25.04 -15.64 9.43
N LEU A 669 25.50 -16.84 9.03
CA LEU A 669 26.11 -17.06 7.72
C LEU A 669 25.15 -16.64 6.60
N ARG A 670 23.90 -17.15 6.62
CA ARG A 670 22.86 -16.78 5.64
C ARG A 670 22.66 -15.26 5.54
N ARG A 671 22.71 -14.52 6.67
CA ARG A 671 22.62 -13.05 6.68
C ARG A 671 23.82 -12.39 6.04
N ALA A 672 25.03 -12.85 6.37
CA ALA A 672 26.25 -12.31 5.82
C ALA A 672 26.26 -12.40 4.29
N VAL A 673 25.80 -13.54 3.75
CA VAL A 673 25.71 -13.73 2.31
C VAL A 673 24.67 -12.81 1.66
N SER A 674 23.49 -12.66 2.27
CA SER A 674 22.48 -11.72 1.74
C SER A 674 22.93 -10.24 1.75
N LYS A 675 23.80 -9.83 2.69
CA LYS A 675 24.28 -8.44 2.80
C LYS A 675 25.50 -8.12 1.93
N LYS A 676 26.06 -9.09 1.18
CA LYS A 676 27.22 -8.93 0.29
C LYS A 676 28.45 -8.28 0.96
N ASN A 677 28.65 -8.50 2.26
CA ASN A 677 29.84 -7.99 2.92
C ASN A 677 31.04 -8.89 2.59
N ALA A 678 31.85 -8.45 1.62
CA ALA A 678 32.99 -9.22 1.10
C ALA A 678 33.95 -9.67 2.21
N GLN A 679 34.25 -8.79 3.18
CA GLN A 679 35.16 -9.12 4.28
C GLN A 679 34.59 -10.19 5.21
N VAL A 680 33.30 -10.12 5.51
CA VAL A 680 32.64 -11.12 6.37
C VAL A 680 32.53 -12.47 5.65
N LEU A 681 32.27 -12.45 4.34
CA LEU A 681 32.17 -13.67 3.55
C LEU A 681 33.48 -14.42 3.43
N GLU A 682 34.61 -13.71 3.33
CA GLU A 682 35.92 -14.35 3.29
C GLU A 682 36.30 -14.94 4.66
N ASN A 683 36.06 -14.20 5.74
CA ASN A 683 36.29 -14.70 7.09
C ASN A 683 35.45 -15.95 7.40
N GLU A 684 34.18 -15.98 6.94
CA GLU A 684 33.32 -17.15 7.11
C GLU A 684 33.69 -18.31 6.19
N ARG A 685 34.30 -18.06 5.01
CA ARG A 685 34.82 -19.11 4.14
C ARG A 685 35.89 -19.93 4.85
N GLU A 686 36.91 -19.26 5.39
CA GLU A 686 38.00 -19.93 6.12
C GLU A 686 37.46 -20.73 7.30
N ARG A 687 36.51 -20.14 8.03
CA ARG A 687 35.88 -20.79 9.19
C ARG A 687 35.07 -22.02 8.79
N PHE A 688 34.28 -21.93 7.72
CA PHE A 688 33.47 -23.03 7.19
C PHE A 688 34.37 -24.19 6.76
N VAL A 689 35.36 -23.92 5.90
CA VAL A 689 36.27 -24.94 5.36
C VAL A 689 37.06 -25.62 6.48
N ARG A 690 37.64 -24.84 7.41
CA ARG A 690 38.36 -25.41 8.56
C ARG A 690 37.47 -26.30 9.43
N SER A 691 36.20 -25.93 9.60
CA SER A 691 35.26 -26.71 10.40
C SER A 691 34.79 -27.97 9.67
N ALA A 692 34.62 -27.89 8.34
CA ALA A 692 34.32 -29.04 7.50
C ALA A 692 35.45 -30.08 7.48
N ILE A 693 36.71 -29.63 7.37
CA ILE A 693 37.88 -30.50 7.48
C ILE A 693 37.91 -31.22 8.83
N LYS A 694 37.62 -30.51 9.93
CA LYS A 694 37.53 -31.12 11.27
C LYS A 694 36.43 -32.18 11.38
N LYS A 695 35.36 -32.07 10.59
CA LYS A 695 34.26 -33.04 10.56
C LYS A 695 34.54 -34.23 9.62
N GLY A 696 35.61 -34.17 8.82
CA GLY A 696 36.08 -35.26 7.97
C GLY A 696 35.86 -35.06 6.46
N TYR A 697 35.45 -33.87 6.02
CA TYR A 697 35.32 -33.54 4.59
C TYR A 697 36.66 -33.08 4.01
N ASP A 698 36.91 -33.35 2.74
CA ASP A 698 38.09 -32.83 2.05
C ASP A 698 37.94 -31.34 1.74
N GLU A 699 39.08 -30.66 1.67
CA GLU A 699 39.14 -29.22 1.41
C GLU A 699 38.55 -28.83 0.03
N PRO A 700 38.90 -29.50 -1.10
CA PRO A 700 38.31 -29.20 -2.40
C PRO A 700 36.78 -29.26 -2.43
N THR A 701 36.18 -30.31 -1.85
CA THR A 701 34.72 -30.44 -1.76
C THR A 701 34.13 -29.34 -0.88
N SER A 702 34.75 -29.05 0.27
CA SER A 702 34.30 -28.01 1.20
C SER A 702 34.29 -26.61 0.55
N GLN A 703 35.32 -26.29 -0.24
CA GLN A 703 35.38 -25.05 -1.00
C GLN A 703 34.27 -24.98 -2.07
N LYS A 704 34.08 -26.05 -2.85
CA LYS A 704 33.02 -26.12 -3.87
C LYS A 704 31.62 -25.97 -3.27
N VAL A 705 31.36 -26.60 -2.13
CA VAL A 705 30.08 -26.47 -1.42
C VAL A 705 29.86 -25.05 -0.92
N TYR A 706 30.90 -24.39 -0.39
CA TYR A 706 30.81 -22.99 0.02
C TYR A 706 30.56 -22.05 -1.17
N ASP A 707 31.26 -22.25 -2.29
CA ASP A 707 31.02 -21.50 -3.52
C ASP A 707 29.60 -21.68 -4.04
N TYR A 708 29.07 -22.90 -3.92
CA TYR A 708 27.68 -23.20 -4.25
C TYR A 708 26.71 -22.45 -3.33
N ILE A 709 26.97 -22.39 -2.02
CA ILE A 709 26.17 -21.57 -1.09
C ILE A 709 26.20 -20.09 -1.49
N VAL A 710 27.39 -19.50 -1.73
CA VAL A 710 27.54 -18.07 -2.04
C VAL A 710 26.85 -17.71 -3.34
N LYS A 711 26.98 -18.56 -4.37
CA LYS A 711 26.32 -18.37 -5.67
C LYS A 711 24.80 -18.29 -5.54
N PHE A 712 24.20 -19.17 -4.73
CA PHE A 712 22.75 -19.31 -4.64
C PHE A 712 22.10 -18.47 -3.53
N ALA A 713 22.84 -18.06 -2.53
CA ALA A 713 22.32 -17.23 -1.44
C ALA A 713 21.84 -15.84 -1.88
N ASN A 714 22.28 -15.34 -3.04
CA ASN A 714 21.69 -14.14 -3.67
C ASN A 714 20.21 -14.32 -4.02
N TYR A 715 19.78 -15.56 -4.23
CA TYR A 715 18.44 -15.92 -4.73
C TYR A 715 17.66 -16.82 -3.77
N GLY A 716 18.28 -17.25 -2.67
CA GLY A 716 17.66 -18.14 -1.68
C GLY A 716 16.40 -17.53 -1.06
N PHE A 717 15.29 -18.25 -1.14
CA PHE A 717 13.99 -17.80 -0.66
C PHE A 717 13.65 -18.36 0.74
N ASN A 718 12.78 -17.71 1.50
CA ASN A 718 12.36 -18.23 2.81
C ASN A 718 11.31 -19.33 2.62
N LYS A 719 11.65 -20.58 2.98
CA LYS A 719 10.77 -21.75 2.80
C LYS A 719 9.49 -21.60 3.60
N SER A 720 9.59 -21.12 4.85
CA SER A 720 8.45 -20.94 5.75
C SER A 720 7.36 -20.04 5.15
N HIS A 721 7.76 -18.92 4.55
CA HIS A 721 6.87 -18.00 3.85
C HIS A 721 6.30 -18.60 2.57
N SER A 722 7.14 -19.29 1.77
CA SER A 722 6.70 -19.96 0.54
C SER A 722 5.62 -21.00 0.83
N VAL A 723 5.86 -21.88 1.82
CA VAL A 723 4.93 -22.94 2.23
C VAL A 723 3.58 -22.36 2.66
N ALA A 724 3.59 -21.33 3.50
CA ALA A 724 2.35 -20.75 3.99
C ALA A 724 1.51 -20.12 2.86
N TYR A 725 2.13 -19.36 1.95
CA TYR A 725 1.39 -18.74 0.84
C TYR A 725 0.95 -19.76 -0.21
N SER A 726 1.75 -20.78 -0.49
CA SER A 726 1.35 -21.90 -1.35
C SER A 726 0.14 -22.66 -0.79
N LEU A 727 -0.06 -22.70 0.54
CA LEU A 727 -1.27 -23.28 1.12
C LEU A 727 -2.52 -22.49 0.74
N VAL A 728 -2.45 -21.15 0.72
CA VAL A 728 -3.54 -20.29 0.24
C VAL A 728 -3.79 -20.53 -1.25
N SER A 729 -2.73 -20.61 -2.07
CA SER A 729 -2.84 -20.95 -3.50
C SER A 729 -3.53 -22.31 -3.71
N TYR A 730 -3.14 -23.33 -2.93
CA TYR A 730 -3.75 -24.65 -3.01
C TYR A 730 -5.22 -24.65 -2.58
N GLN A 731 -5.57 -23.96 -1.50
CA GLN A 731 -6.96 -23.80 -1.05
C GLN A 731 -7.83 -23.15 -2.14
N MET A 732 -7.32 -22.08 -2.78
CA MET A 732 -8.03 -21.45 -3.90
C MET A 732 -8.16 -22.39 -5.10
N ALA A 733 -7.11 -23.15 -5.43
CA ALA A 733 -7.15 -24.12 -6.52
C ALA A 733 -8.17 -25.23 -6.26
N TYR A 734 -8.22 -25.75 -5.04
CA TYR A 734 -9.20 -26.75 -4.62
C TYR A 734 -10.63 -26.19 -4.72
N LEU A 735 -10.87 -24.97 -4.24
CA LEU A 735 -12.17 -24.31 -4.35
C LEU A 735 -12.57 -24.04 -5.80
N LYS A 736 -11.64 -23.60 -6.65
CA LYS A 736 -11.90 -23.42 -8.09
C LYS A 736 -12.27 -24.75 -8.74
N ARG A 737 -11.59 -25.83 -8.38
CA ARG A 737 -11.84 -27.16 -8.97
C ARG A 737 -13.19 -27.75 -8.54
N HIS A 738 -13.49 -27.72 -7.25
CA HIS A 738 -14.65 -28.43 -6.68
C HIS A 738 -15.90 -27.54 -6.53
N TYR A 739 -15.73 -26.22 -6.43
CA TYR A 739 -16.81 -25.24 -6.21
C TYR A 739 -16.73 -24.08 -7.21
N TYR A 740 -16.47 -24.41 -8.49
CA TYR A 740 -16.20 -23.45 -9.57
C TYR A 740 -17.22 -22.29 -9.66
N LYS A 741 -18.54 -22.57 -9.56
CA LYS A 741 -19.59 -21.53 -9.64
C LYS A 741 -19.43 -20.46 -8.54
N HIS A 742 -19.23 -20.89 -7.29
CA HIS A 742 -19.03 -19.98 -6.17
C HIS A 742 -17.69 -19.25 -6.27
N PHE A 743 -16.64 -19.94 -6.72
CA PHE A 743 -15.33 -19.36 -6.93
C PHE A 743 -15.38 -18.22 -7.96
N MET A 744 -15.97 -18.46 -9.13
CA MET A 744 -16.09 -17.44 -10.19
C MET A 744 -17.02 -16.29 -9.78
N SER A 745 -18.14 -16.59 -9.11
CA SER A 745 -19.03 -15.57 -8.52
C SER A 745 -18.25 -14.62 -7.59
N GLU A 746 -17.44 -15.15 -6.68
CA GLU A 746 -16.69 -14.33 -5.74
C GLU A 746 -15.56 -13.55 -6.42
N LEU A 747 -14.83 -14.19 -7.34
CA LEU A 747 -13.74 -13.57 -8.09
C LEU A 747 -14.22 -12.38 -8.94
N MET A 748 -15.36 -12.54 -9.62
CA MET A 748 -16.00 -11.47 -10.40
C MET A 748 -16.51 -10.33 -9.52
N SER A 749 -17.11 -10.65 -8.37
CA SER A 749 -17.61 -9.65 -7.40
C SER A 749 -16.49 -8.77 -6.86
N ASN A 750 -15.34 -9.37 -6.57
CA ASN A 750 -14.16 -8.64 -6.15
C ASN A 750 -13.57 -7.79 -7.30
N SER A 751 -13.86 -8.13 -8.56
CA SER A 751 -13.29 -7.49 -9.75
C SER A 751 -14.21 -6.43 -10.40
N LEU A 752 -15.23 -5.94 -9.70
CA LEU A 752 -16.17 -4.91 -10.18
C LEU A 752 -15.51 -3.64 -10.71
N GLY A 753 -14.34 -3.26 -10.18
CA GLY A 753 -13.57 -2.12 -10.69
C GLY A 753 -12.86 -2.36 -12.04
N SER A 754 -12.85 -3.59 -12.56
CA SER A 754 -12.14 -3.97 -13.80
C SER A 754 -13.04 -4.75 -14.75
N VAL A 755 -13.65 -4.02 -15.68
CA VAL A 755 -14.50 -4.58 -16.75
C VAL A 755 -13.75 -5.63 -17.58
N GLY A 756 -12.45 -5.42 -17.83
CA GLY A 756 -11.62 -6.34 -18.59
C GLY A 756 -11.48 -7.71 -17.92
N LEU A 757 -11.28 -7.74 -16.60
CA LEU A 757 -11.18 -8.99 -15.83
C LEU A 757 -12.53 -9.72 -15.78
N ILE A 758 -13.62 -8.99 -15.51
CA ILE A 758 -14.97 -9.58 -15.51
C ILE A 758 -15.26 -10.27 -16.84
N LYS A 759 -14.98 -9.61 -17.96
CA LYS A 759 -15.18 -10.18 -19.28
C LYS A 759 -14.35 -11.45 -19.50
N SER A 760 -13.09 -11.44 -19.07
CA SER A 760 -12.22 -12.63 -19.13
C SER A 760 -12.80 -13.81 -18.33
N TYR A 761 -13.31 -13.54 -17.13
CA TYR A 761 -13.93 -14.55 -16.27
C TYR A 761 -15.26 -15.08 -16.82
N ILE A 762 -16.08 -14.23 -17.43
CA ILE A 762 -17.30 -14.66 -18.14
C ILE A 762 -16.96 -15.60 -19.30
N ASN A 763 -15.89 -15.28 -20.05
CA ASN A 763 -15.41 -16.15 -21.12
C ASN A 763 -14.91 -17.50 -20.59
N ASP A 764 -14.22 -17.53 -19.44
CA ASP A 764 -13.82 -18.81 -18.79
C ASP A 764 -15.05 -19.63 -18.35
N CYS A 765 -16.05 -18.98 -17.75
CA CYS A 765 -17.31 -19.64 -17.39
C CYS A 765 -17.98 -20.26 -18.62
N THR A 766 -18.03 -19.52 -19.73
CA THR A 766 -18.61 -19.97 -21.01
C THR A 766 -17.88 -21.20 -21.55
N LYS A 767 -16.54 -21.21 -21.53
CA LYS A 767 -15.73 -22.38 -21.94
C LYS A 767 -16.05 -23.62 -21.10
N LYS A 768 -16.35 -23.43 -19.81
CA LYS A 768 -16.70 -24.49 -18.85
C LYS A 768 -18.21 -24.75 -18.74
N LYS A 769 -19.00 -24.21 -19.68
CA LYS A 769 -20.46 -24.39 -19.77
C LYS A 769 -21.22 -23.90 -18.52
N VAL A 770 -20.71 -22.87 -17.85
CA VAL A 770 -21.41 -22.15 -16.78
C VAL A 770 -22.02 -20.88 -17.34
N THR A 771 -23.34 -20.76 -17.23
CA THR A 771 -24.08 -19.61 -17.76
C THR A 771 -23.98 -18.43 -16.81
N VAL A 772 -23.49 -17.30 -17.31
CA VAL A 772 -23.58 -16.00 -16.63
C VAL A 772 -24.73 -15.22 -17.24
N LEU A 773 -25.76 -14.94 -16.43
CA LEU A 773 -26.93 -14.17 -16.81
C LEU A 773 -26.69 -12.68 -16.55
N GLY A 774 -27.42 -11.84 -17.28
CA GLY A 774 -27.47 -10.40 -17.02
C GLY A 774 -27.98 -10.06 -15.62
N PRO A 775 -27.88 -8.77 -15.24
CA PRO A 775 -28.46 -8.33 -13.98
C PRO A 775 -29.98 -8.59 -13.99
N SER A 776 -30.56 -8.79 -12.81
CA SER A 776 -32.01 -8.90 -12.61
C SER A 776 -32.40 -8.17 -11.34
N VAL A 777 -33.45 -7.36 -11.42
CA VAL A 777 -33.93 -6.57 -10.29
C VAL A 777 -34.52 -7.45 -9.18
N ASN A 778 -34.97 -8.67 -9.51
CA ASN A 778 -35.50 -9.62 -8.55
C ASN A 778 -34.46 -10.60 -8.00
N TYR A 779 -33.47 -11.01 -8.81
CA TYR A 779 -32.56 -12.11 -8.46
C TYR A 779 -31.10 -11.69 -8.20
N SER A 780 -30.63 -10.56 -8.74
CA SER A 780 -29.27 -10.08 -8.51
C SER A 780 -29.13 -9.38 -7.15
N GLU A 781 -27.90 -9.38 -6.62
CA GLU A 781 -27.52 -8.71 -5.38
C GLU A 781 -26.46 -7.61 -5.67
N ASP A 782 -25.81 -7.08 -4.62
CA ASP A 782 -24.64 -6.20 -4.72
C ASP A 782 -23.35 -6.94 -5.13
N TYR A 783 -23.38 -8.27 -5.17
CA TYR A 783 -22.33 -9.15 -5.70
C TYR A 783 -22.89 -10.11 -6.77
N PHE A 784 -22.01 -10.74 -7.55
CA PHE A 784 -22.41 -11.79 -8.49
C PHE A 784 -22.92 -12.99 -7.70
N VAL A 785 -24.17 -13.38 -7.89
CA VAL A 785 -24.82 -14.39 -7.05
C VAL A 785 -25.08 -15.68 -7.83
N VAL A 786 -24.80 -16.83 -7.22
CA VAL A 786 -25.12 -18.14 -7.77
C VAL A 786 -26.57 -18.48 -7.42
N LYS A 787 -27.39 -18.80 -8.43
CA LYS A 787 -28.77 -19.27 -8.27
C LYS A 787 -28.99 -20.45 -9.23
N GLY A 788 -29.21 -21.64 -8.66
CA GLY A 788 -29.29 -22.88 -9.44
C GLY A 788 -27.99 -23.14 -10.21
N ASP A 789 -28.09 -23.23 -11.53
CA ASP A 789 -26.96 -23.48 -12.42
C ASP A 789 -26.38 -22.22 -13.09
N SER A 790 -26.88 -21.05 -12.73
CA SER A 790 -26.48 -19.78 -13.33
C SER A 790 -25.84 -18.84 -12.31
N ILE A 791 -24.99 -17.94 -12.81
CA ILE A 791 -24.44 -16.81 -12.06
C ILE A 791 -25.12 -15.54 -12.55
N TYR A 792 -25.79 -14.80 -11.67
CA TYR A 792 -26.39 -13.51 -12.00
C TYR A 792 -25.37 -12.39 -11.84
N TYR A 793 -25.35 -11.46 -12.80
CA TYR A 793 -24.51 -10.28 -12.76
C TYR A 793 -24.87 -9.37 -11.56
N SER A 794 -23.88 -8.77 -10.92
CA SER A 794 -24.09 -7.84 -9.79
C SER A 794 -24.78 -6.56 -10.24
N LEU A 795 -25.78 -6.09 -9.47
CA LEU A 795 -26.38 -4.78 -9.70
C LEU A 795 -25.37 -3.64 -9.52
N LEU A 796 -24.39 -3.81 -8.62
CA LEU A 796 -23.34 -2.81 -8.37
C LEU A 796 -22.41 -2.63 -9.58
N GLY A 797 -22.40 -3.57 -10.53
CA GLY A 797 -21.68 -3.45 -11.79
C GLY A 797 -22.36 -2.55 -12.83
N ILE A 798 -23.56 -2.02 -12.54
CA ILE A 798 -24.29 -1.11 -13.43
C ILE A 798 -23.76 0.32 -13.22
N GLN A 799 -23.43 1.00 -14.32
CA GLN A 799 -22.98 2.39 -14.30
C GLN A 799 -24.04 3.30 -13.68
N ASN A 800 -23.58 4.33 -12.95
CA ASN A 800 -24.41 5.29 -12.20
C ASN A 800 -25.13 4.73 -10.95
N LEU A 801 -25.05 3.42 -10.64
CA LEU A 801 -25.66 2.86 -9.42
C LEU A 801 -24.65 2.82 -8.26
N GLY A 802 -24.87 3.64 -7.23
CA GLY A 802 -24.03 3.69 -6.03
C GLY A 802 -24.39 2.63 -4.99
N ALA A 803 -23.41 2.21 -4.17
CA ALA A 803 -23.58 1.17 -3.16
C ALA A 803 -24.67 1.50 -2.11
N LEU A 804 -24.78 2.76 -1.68
CA LEU A 804 -25.81 3.19 -0.73
C LEU A 804 -27.22 3.07 -1.32
N THR A 805 -27.40 3.55 -2.56
CA THR A 805 -28.66 3.48 -3.30
C THR A 805 -29.08 2.02 -3.51
N LEU A 806 -28.14 1.16 -3.91
CA LEU A 806 -28.39 -0.26 -4.07
C LEU A 806 -28.78 -0.93 -2.74
N ARG A 807 -28.12 -0.59 -1.63
CA ARG A 807 -28.49 -1.13 -0.31
C ARG A 807 -29.93 -0.77 0.06
N ASN A 808 -30.37 0.46 -0.23
CA ASN A 808 -31.75 0.88 0.01
C ASN A 808 -32.74 0.11 -0.88
N LEU A 809 -32.40 -0.08 -2.16
CA LEU A 809 -33.19 -0.89 -3.10
C LEU A 809 -33.36 -2.34 -2.63
N LEU A 810 -32.25 -2.99 -2.24
CA LEU A 810 -32.27 -4.36 -1.74
C LEU A 810 -33.03 -4.47 -0.41
N GLY A 811 -32.93 -3.45 0.46
CA GLY A 811 -33.71 -3.36 1.70
C GLY A 811 -35.20 -3.26 1.45
N GLU A 812 -35.62 -2.48 0.45
CA GLU A 812 -37.00 -2.39 -0.01
C GLU A 812 -37.49 -3.75 -0.53
N ARG A 813 -36.76 -4.37 -1.46
CA ARG A 813 -37.08 -5.70 -2.02
C ARG A 813 -37.17 -6.77 -0.93
N LYS A 814 -36.28 -6.74 0.06
CA LYS A 814 -36.28 -7.68 1.18
C LYS A 814 -37.52 -7.52 2.08
N THR A 815 -38.03 -6.30 2.22
CA THR A 815 -39.18 -5.98 3.09
C THR A 815 -40.50 -6.30 2.41
N ASN A 816 -40.64 -5.94 1.12
CA ASN A 816 -41.90 -6.01 0.39
C ASN A 816 -41.98 -7.15 -0.64
N GLY A 817 -40.93 -7.95 -0.79
CA GLY A 817 -40.86 -9.07 -1.73
C GLY A 817 -40.44 -8.69 -3.15
N LEU A 818 -40.56 -9.63 -4.08
CA LEU A 818 -40.19 -9.45 -5.49
C LEU A 818 -41.10 -8.43 -6.19
N TYR A 819 -40.54 -7.69 -7.14
CA TYR A 819 -41.27 -6.78 -8.00
C TYR A 819 -42.11 -7.57 -9.01
N GLN A 820 -43.40 -7.24 -9.09
CA GLN A 820 -44.35 -7.99 -9.92
C GLN A 820 -44.46 -7.44 -11.35
N SER A 821 -44.20 -6.14 -11.53
CA SER A 821 -44.25 -5.47 -12.82
C SER A 821 -43.32 -4.25 -12.85
N TYR A 822 -43.13 -3.66 -14.04
CA TYR A 822 -42.38 -2.43 -14.19
C TYR A 822 -42.99 -1.26 -13.39
N ASP A 823 -44.32 -1.11 -13.44
CA ASP A 823 -45.01 -0.08 -12.67
C ASP A 823 -44.89 -0.30 -11.15
N ASP A 824 -44.95 -1.56 -10.68
CA ASP A 824 -44.73 -1.91 -9.26
C ASP A 824 -43.30 -1.53 -8.81
N PHE A 825 -42.30 -1.84 -9.64
CA PHE A 825 -40.92 -1.43 -9.41
C PHE A 825 -40.76 0.10 -9.33
N VAL A 826 -41.27 0.84 -10.32
CA VAL A 826 -41.19 2.31 -10.34
C VAL A 826 -41.89 2.89 -9.11
N ALA A 827 -43.07 2.37 -8.75
CA ALA A 827 -43.83 2.86 -7.61
C ALA A 827 -43.10 2.67 -6.27
N ARG A 828 -42.49 1.51 -6.06
CA ARG A 828 -41.81 1.15 -4.81
C ARG A 828 -40.44 1.81 -4.66
N THR A 829 -39.81 2.19 -5.77
CA THR A 829 -38.42 2.69 -5.78
C THR A 829 -38.28 4.18 -6.07
N LYS A 830 -39.38 4.91 -6.28
CA LYS A 830 -39.35 6.34 -6.66
C LYS A 830 -38.57 7.26 -5.72
N ASP A 831 -38.51 6.93 -4.44
CA ASP A 831 -37.78 7.70 -3.41
C ASP A 831 -36.32 7.22 -3.24
N ILE A 832 -35.95 6.13 -3.91
CA ILE A 832 -34.63 5.50 -3.85
C ILE A 832 -33.85 5.76 -5.14
N LEU A 833 -34.50 5.63 -6.29
CA LEU A 833 -33.89 5.69 -7.61
C LEU A 833 -34.31 6.96 -8.35
N ASN A 834 -33.36 7.61 -9.01
CA ASN A 834 -33.66 8.66 -9.97
C ASN A 834 -33.80 8.07 -11.38
N LYS A 835 -34.37 8.86 -12.30
CA LYS A 835 -34.60 8.47 -13.70
C LYS A 835 -33.35 7.91 -14.38
N ARG A 836 -32.20 8.57 -14.24
CA ARG A 836 -30.94 8.15 -14.86
C ARG A 836 -30.47 6.77 -14.37
N ILE A 837 -30.71 6.45 -13.11
CA ILE A 837 -30.39 5.13 -12.55
C ILE A 837 -31.32 4.08 -13.12
N VAL A 838 -32.64 4.35 -13.16
CA VAL A 838 -33.62 3.42 -13.76
C VAL A 838 -33.33 3.18 -15.24
N GLU A 839 -33.03 4.23 -16.00
CA GLU A 839 -32.58 4.11 -17.39
C GLU A 839 -31.33 3.21 -17.49
N SER A 840 -30.33 3.41 -16.64
CA SER A 840 -29.13 2.57 -16.63
C SER A 840 -29.45 1.11 -16.31
N MET A 841 -30.37 0.85 -15.37
CA MET A 841 -30.82 -0.51 -15.02
C MET A 841 -31.59 -1.18 -16.17
N VAL A 842 -32.48 -0.45 -16.83
CA VAL A 842 -33.21 -0.92 -18.02
C VAL A 842 -32.21 -1.25 -19.13
N LEU A 843 -31.30 -0.34 -19.45
CA LEU A 843 -30.32 -0.52 -20.52
C LEU A 843 -29.28 -1.61 -20.22
N ALA A 844 -29.00 -1.88 -18.95
CA ALA A 844 -28.19 -3.03 -18.51
C ALA A 844 -28.95 -4.37 -18.60
N GLY A 845 -30.28 -4.34 -18.74
CA GLY A 845 -31.13 -5.53 -18.79
C GLY A 845 -31.66 -6.00 -17.45
N ALA A 846 -31.50 -5.22 -16.38
CA ALA A 846 -31.95 -5.60 -15.05
C ALA A 846 -33.46 -5.77 -14.94
N LEU A 847 -34.22 -5.20 -15.88
CA LEU A 847 -35.68 -5.24 -15.92
C LEU A 847 -36.23 -6.07 -17.09
N ASP A 848 -35.37 -6.81 -17.81
CA ASP A 848 -35.79 -7.66 -18.96
C ASP A 848 -36.83 -8.73 -18.53
N GLU A 849 -36.88 -9.09 -17.26
CA GLU A 849 -37.82 -10.08 -16.70
C GLU A 849 -39.29 -9.66 -16.78
N PHE A 850 -39.58 -8.36 -16.97
CA PHE A 850 -40.95 -7.88 -17.15
C PHE A 850 -41.46 -8.04 -18.59
N ASN A 851 -40.62 -8.52 -19.52
CA ASN A 851 -40.95 -8.74 -20.94
C ASN A 851 -41.48 -7.48 -21.66
N ILE A 852 -41.00 -6.30 -21.28
CA ILE A 852 -41.28 -5.02 -21.96
C ILE A 852 -40.02 -4.62 -22.74
N PRO A 853 -40.14 -4.11 -23.98
CA PRO A 853 -38.98 -3.57 -24.71
C PRO A 853 -38.24 -2.50 -23.91
N ARG A 854 -36.90 -2.51 -23.94
CA ARG A 854 -36.07 -1.56 -23.18
C ARG A 854 -36.35 -0.12 -23.59
N LYS A 855 -36.57 0.13 -24.88
CA LYS A 855 -36.99 1.44 -25.38
C LYS A 855 -38.26 1.94 -24.70
N GLN A 856 -39.29 1.09 -24.63
CA GLN A 856 -40.56 1.43 -24.01
C GLN A 856 -40.42 1.71 -22.53
N MET A 857 -39.67 0.90 -21.78
CA MET A 857 -39.45 1.17 -20.35
C MET A 857 -38.79 2.54 -20.13
N VAL A 858 -37.82 2.93 -20.96
CA VAL A 858 -37.16 4.25 -20.86
C VAL A 858 -38.12 5.39 -21.18
N GLU A 859 -38.86 5.30 -22.28
CA GLU A 859 -39.75 6.37 -22.75
C GLU A 859 -40.95 6.54 -21.79
N GLU A 860 -41.48 5.45 -21.26
CA GLU A 860 -42.67 5.40 -20.42
C GLU A 860 -42.39 5.60 -18.92
N TYR A 861 -41.15 5.91 -18.53
CA TYR A 861 -40.78 6.07 -17.11
C TYR A 861 -41.59 7.17 -16.41
N GLU A 862 -41.76 8.34 -17.06
CA GLU A 862 -42.51 9.47 -16.49
C GLU A 862 -43.99 9.13 -16.29
N GLU A 863 -44.59 8.44 -17.26
CA GLU A 863 -45.96 7.99 -17.14
C GLU A 863 -46.12 6.93 -16.05
N SER A 864 -45.16 6.01 -15.91
CA SER A 864 -45.14 4.99 -14.84
C SER A 864 -45.02 5.65 -13.46
N LEU A 865 -44.20 6.70 -13.35
CA LEU A 865 -44.05 7.49 -12.12
C LEU A 865 -45.33 8.25 -11.77
N ASN A 866 -45.99 8.83 -12.77
CA ASN A 866 -47.30 9.47 -12.58
C ASN A 866 -48.34 8.44 -12.14
N TYR A 867 -48.44 7.30 -12.83
CA TYR A 867 -49.32 6.19 -12.48
C TYR A 867 -49.10 5.73 -11.03
N ALA A 868 -47.85 5.58 -10.60
CA ALA A 868 -47.49 5.24 -9.23
C ALA A 868 -47.92 6.30 -8.19
N ASN A 869 -47.92 7.58 -8.54
CA ASN A 869 -48.40 8.63 -7.65
C ASN A 869 -49.94 8.62 -7.53
N TYR A 870 -50.65 8.36 -8.63
CA TYR A 870 -52.12 8.33 -8.66
C TYR A 870 -52.73 7.02 -8.17
N SER A 871 -52.01 5.89 -8.20
CA SER A 871 -52.50 4.59 -7.73
C SER A 871 -52.83 4.57 -6.25
N SER A 872 -52.08 5.32 -5.43
CA SER A 872 -52.35 5.51 -4.01
C SER A 872 -53.68 6.21 -3.71
N LEU A 873 -54.20 6.99 -4.67
CA LEU A 873 -55.44 7.78 -4.56
C LEU A 873 -56.67 7.05 -5.12
N LEU A 874 -56.50 6.06 -6.00
CA LEU A 874 -57.58 5.48 -6.81
C LEU A 874 -58.01 4.05 -6.44
N ARG A 875 -57.44 3.47 -5.36
CA ARG A 875 -57.80 2.18 -4.70
C ARG A 875 -58.78 1.28 -5.49
N ASP A 876 -58.30 0.63 -6.56
CA ASP A 876 -58.94 -0.48 -7.31
C ASP A 876 -59.53 -0.20 -8.71
N ASN A 877 -59.38 0.99 -9.31
CA ASN A 877 -59.92 1.27 -10.67
C ASN A 877 -58.89 1.46 -11.80
N LEU A 878 -57.66 0.98 -11.63
CA LEU A 878 -56.64 1.14 -12.67
C LEU A 878 -56.54 -0.10 -13.56
N LYS A 879 -56.81 0.09 -14.87
CA LYS A 879 -56.50 -0.92 -15.89
C LYS A 879 -54.99 -1.14 -15.95
N ALA A 880 -54.57 -2.38 -16.21
CA ALA A 880 -53.18 -2.70 -16.51
C ALA A 880 -52.70 -1.87 -17.70
N ARG A 881 -51.53 -1.24 -17.59
CA ARG A 881 -50.93 -0.50 -18.71
C ARG A 881 -50.48 -1.48 -19.78
N THR A 882 -50.69 -1.09 -21.04
CA THR A 882 -50.21 -1.80 -22.22
C THR A 882 -49.05 -1.03 -22.82
N TYR A 883 -47.92 -1.68 -23.01
CA TYR A 883 -46.74 -1.12 -23.68
C TYR A 883 -46.75 -1.53 -25.15
N SER A 884 -46.11 -0.74 -26.03
CA SER A 884 -45.93 -1.16 -27.42
C SER A 884 -44.80 -2.19 -27.55
N ASP A 885 -44.69 -2.83 -28.71
CA ASP A 885 -43.59 -3.76 -29.02
C ASP A 885 -42.37 -3.05 -29.65
N GLU A 886 -42.32 -1.71 -29.62
CA GLU A 886 -41.25 -0.95 -30.24
C GLU A 886 -39.93 -1.07 -29.44
N GLU A 887 -38.84 -1.46 -30.12
CA GLU A 887 -37.52 -1.64 -29.51
C GLU A 887 -36.43 -0.86 -30.28
N TYR A 888 -35.32 -0.58 -29.61
CA TYR A 888 -34.12 -0.04 -30.25
C TYR A 888 -33.61 -0.95 -31.37
N SER A 889 -32.94 -0.37 -32.37
CA SER A 889 -32.14 -1.16 -33.31
C SER A 889 -31.03 -1.93 -32.57
N TYR A 890 -30.51 -2.99 -33.20
CA TYR A 890 -29.50 -3.85 -32.58
C TYR A 890 -28.20 -3.10 -32.27
N GLU A 891 -27.83 -2.15 -33.12
CA GLU A 891 -26.64 -1.32 -32.98
C GLU A 891 -26.82 -0.32 -31.83
N GLU A 892 -28.01 0.27 -31.69
CA GLU A 892 -28.35 1.20 -30.62
C GLU A 892 -28.41 0.49 -29.26
N ILE A 893 -29.08 -0.65 -29.17
CA ILE A 893 -29.19 -1.40 -27.91
C ILE A 893 -27.82 -1.94 -27.48
N SER A 894 -26.97 -2.37 -28.43
CA SER A 894 -25.59 -2.77 -28.14
C SER A 894 -24.77 -1.59 -27.61
N LYS A 895 -24.87 -0.40 -28.21
CA LYS A 895 -24.18 0.79 -27.70
C LYS A 895 -24.66 1.15 -26.29
N LYS A 896 -25.97 1.13 -26.06
CA LYS A 896 -26.58 1.48 -24.77
C LYS A 896 -26.25 0.48 -23.66
N GLU A 897 -26.25 -0.83 -23.95
CA GLU A 897 -25.81 -1.86 -22.99
C GLU A 897 -24.35 -1.64 -22.58
N ARG A 898 -23.48 -1.29 -23.54
CA ARG A 898 -22.08 -0.98 -23.27
C ARG A 898 -21.91 0.27 -22.41
N GLU A 899 -22.74 1.29 -22.60
CA GLU A 899 -22.75 2.47 -21.74
C GLU A 899 -23.22 2.14 -20.32
N ALA A 900 -24.16 1.20 -20.16
CA ALA A 900 -24.72 0.81 -18.88
C ALA A 900 -23.85 -0.18 -18.08
N LEU A 901 -23.12 -1.10 -18.75
CA LEU A 901 -22.29 -2.14 -18.10
C LEU A 901 -20.78 -1.93 -18.28
N GLY A 902 -20.37 -1.05 -19.21
CA GLY A 902 -18.98 -0.88 -19.65
C GLY A 902 -18.54 -1.86 -20.75
N PHE A 903 -19.31 -2.91 -21.02
CA PHE A 903 -19.10 -3.89 -22.09
C PHE A 903 -20.43 -4.49 -22.54
N ASN A 904 -20.42 -5.27 -23.63
CA ASN A 904 -21.60 -5.98 -24.09
C ASN A 904 -21.66 -7.38 -23.49
N LEU A 905 -22.77 -7.67 -22.81
CA LEU A 905 -23.03 -8.98 -22.22
C LEU A 905 -23.96 -9.81 -23.11
N LYS A 906 -25.06 -9.21 -23.59
CA LYS A 906 -26.06 -9.89 -24.42
C LYS A 906 -25.99 -9.45 -25.88
N TYR A 907 -25.78 -8.17 -26.15
CA TYR A 907 -25.89 -7.61 -27.50
C TYR A 907 -24.52 -7.36 -28.12
N SER A 908 -23.93 -8.42 -28.67
CA SER A 908 -22.72 -8.30 -29.49
C SER A 908 -23.06 -8.07 -30.97
N ILE A 909 -22.51 -7.02 -31.58
CA ILE A 909 -22.62 -6.80 -33.03
C ILE A 909 -22.02 -7.96 -33.86
N PHE A 910 -21.12 -8.76 -33.27
CA PHE A 910 -20.52 -9.92 -33.92
C PHE A 910 -21.34 -11.21 -33.76
N ALA A 911 -22.30 -11.27 -32.82
CA ALA A 911 -23.12 -12.45 -32.58
C ALA A 911 -23.91 -12.87 -33.83
N LYS A 912 -24.39 -11.91 -34.62
CA LYS A 912 -25.09 -12.16 -35.90
C LYS A 912 -24.20 -12.81 -36.97
N TYR A 913 -22.88 -12.73 -36.81
CA TYR A 913 -21.88 -13.16 -37.80
C TYR A 913 -21.10 -14.41 -37.36
N GLN A 914 -21.59 -15.19 -36.38
CA GLN A 914 -20.91 -16.39 -35.90
C GLN A 914 -20.74 -17.45 -37.00
N ASP A 915 -21.79 -17.71 -37.78
CA ASP A 915 -21.70 -18.64 -38.93
C ASP A 915 -20.72 -18.11 -39.98
N PHE A 916 -20.70 -16.79 -40.19
CA PHE A 916 -19.77 -16.13 -41.10
C PHE A 916 -18.31 -16.25 -40.61
N LYS A 917 -18.05 -16.13 -39.30
CA LYS A 917 -16.73 -16.34 -38.69
C LYS A 917 -16.20 -17.75 -38.98
N ILE A 918 -17.05 -18.76 -38.80
CA ILE A 918 -16.69 -20.18 -39.03
C ILE A 918 -16.40 -20.42 -40.52
N GLN A 919 -17.29 -19.97 -41.40
CA GLN A 919 -17.13 -20.15 -42.86
C GLN A 919 -15.86 -19.47 -43.40
N ASN A 920 -15.53 -18.28 -42.88
CA ASN A 920 -14.38 -17.50 -43.35
C ASN A 920 -13.08 -17.78 -42.58
N LYS A 921 -13.10 -18.71 -41.63
CA LYS A 921 -11.95 -19.08 -40.78
C LYS A 921 -11.28 -17.86 -40.14
N THR A 922 -12.09 -16.97 -39.57
CA THR A 922 -11.59 -15.75 -38.95
C THR A 922 -10.94 -16.05 -37.60
N VAL A 923 -9.86 -15.34 -37.29
CA VAL A 923 -9.16 -15.40 -36.01
C VAL A 923 -9.62 -14.23 -35.14
N ASP A 924 -9.96 -14.50 -33.89
CA ASP A 924 -10.29 -13.46 -32.92
C ASP A 924 -9.05 -12.60 -32.63
N ILE A 925 -9.25 -11.30 -32.39
CA ILE A 925 -8.17 -10.32 -32.25
C ILE A 925 -7.17 -10.69 -31.16
N VAL A 926 -7.65 -11.24 -30.04
CA VAL A 926 -6.81 -11.64 -28.90
C VAL A 926 -5.85 -12.79 -29.26
N ASN A 927 -6.23 -13.63 -30.22
CA ASN A 927 -5.45 -14.80 -30.65
C ASN A 927 -4.53 -14.50 -31.83
N LEU A 928 -4.43 -13.24 -32.25
CA LEU A 928 -3.54 -12.85 -33.34
C LEU A 928 -2.07 -12.98 -32.92
N THR A 929 -1.37 -13.87 -33.62
CA THR A 929 0.09 -14.05 -33.55
C THR A 929 0.75 -13.45 -34.78
N PRO A 930 2.03 -13.04 -34.70
CA PRO A 930 2.78 -12.61 -35.87
C PRO A 930 2.68 -13.64 -37.02
N GLY A 931 2.30 -13.17 -38.21
CA GLY A 931 1.94 -14.06 -39.31
C GLY A 931 1.35 -13.32 -40.50
N SER A 932 1.14 -14.05 -41.61
CA SER A 932 0.62 -13.51 -42.87
C SER A 932 -0.71 -14.14 -43.27
N ASN A 933 -1.50 -13.40 -44.07
CA ASN A 933 -2.80 -13.84 -44.59
C ASN A 933 -3.84 -14.24 -43.52
N LEU A 934 -3.87 -13.50 -42.42
CA LEU A 934 -4.84 -13.69 -41.36
C LEU A 934 -6.13 -12.95 -41.70
N ARG A 935 -7.26 -13.62 -41.43
CA ARG A 935 -8.62 -13.08 -41.60
C ARG A 935 -9.17 -12.72 -40.24
N VAL A 936 -9.65 -11.50 -40.09
CA VAL A 936 -10.16 -10.98 -38.82
C VAL A 936 -11.49 -10.31 -39.06
N LEU A 937 -12.48 -10.68 -38.24
CA LEU A 937 -13.76 -9.98 -38.21
C LEU A 937 -13.67 -8.91 -37.12
N PHE A 938 -13.84 -7.63 -37.47
CA PHE A 938 -13.71 -6.53 -36.53
C PHE A 938 -14.64 -5.37 -36.84
N ALA A 939 -14.85 -4.50 -35.86
CA ALA A 939 -15.45 -3.19 -36.05
C ALA A 939 -14.44 -2.10 -35.74
N ILE A 940 -14.65 -0.91 -36.30
CA ILE A 940 -13.73 0.22 -36.13
C ILE A 940 -14.17 1.04 -34.91
N ARG A 941 -13.23 1.26 -33.98
CA ARG A 941 -13.42 2.11 -32.79
C ARG A 941 -12.92 3.53 -33.00
N ARG A 942 -11.81 3.70 -33.71
CA ARG A 942 -11.19 5.01 -33.98
C ARG A 942 -10.45 5.00 -35.30
N ILE A 943 -10.54 6.09 -36.05
CA ILE A 943 -9.75 6.35 -37.26
C ILE A 943 -8.85 7.57 -37.02
N LYS A 944 -7.54 7.42 -37.23
CA LYS A 944 -6.57 8.53 -37.19
C LYS A 944 -5.82 8.59 -38.51
N THR A 945 -6.13 9.59 -39.33
CA THR A 945 -5.46 9.85 -40.60
C THR A 945 -4.18 10.65 -40.36
N ILE A 946 -3.09 10.27 -41.03
CA ILE A 946 -1.85 11.04 -41.05
C ILE A 946 -1.33 11.17 -42.48
N THR A 947 -0.58 12.23 -42.74
CA THR A 947 0.12 12.42 -44.01
C THR A 947 1.56 11.98 -43.84
N THR A 948 2.01 11.07 -44.70
CA THR A 948 3.40 10.57 -44.70
C THR A 948 4.39 11.64 -45.19
N LYS A 949 5.69 11.43 -44.95
CA LYS A 949 6.76 12.33 -45.44
C LYS A 949 6.75 12.50 -46.98
N THR A 950 6.16 11.55 -47.71
CA THR A 950 5.98 11.57 -49.17
C THR A 950 4.65 12.19 -49.62
N GLN A 951 3.97 12.94 -48.74
CA GLN A 951 2.67 13.58 -48.97
C GLN A 951 1.49 12.64 -49.29
N LYS A 952 1.61 11.33 -49.06
CA LYS A 952 0.50 10.38 -49.21
C LYS A 952 -0.22 10.16 -47.88
N GLU A 953 -1.55 10.11 -47.88
CA GLU A 953 -2.37 9.86 -46.68
C GLU A 953 -2.34 8.37 -46.29
N MET A 954 -2.24 8.06 -45.00
CA MET A 954 -2.47 6.71 -44.43
C MET A 954 -3.33 6.81 -43.17
N ALA A 955 -3.88 5.69 -42.70
CA ALA A 955 -4.70 5.66 -41.49
C ALA A 955 -4.25 4.63 -40.47
N PHE A 956 -4.21 5.04 -39.20
CA PHE A 956 -4.17 4.15 -38.05
C PHE A 956 -5.59 3.94 -37.55
N LEU A 957 -6.00 2.68 -37.45
CA LEU A 957 -7.30 2.27 -36.92
C LEU A 957 -7.12 1.65 -35.54
N GLU A 958 -8.04 1.89 -34.62
CA GLU A 958 -8.23 1.02 -33.45
C GLU A 958 -9.40 0.09 -33.80
N ILE A 959 -9.12 -1.21 -33.95
CA ILE A 959 -10.11 -2.23 -34.31
C ILE A 959 -10.46 -3.08 -33.08
N TYR A 960 -11.68 -3.59 -33.02
CA TYR A 960 -12.14 -4.43 -31.91
C TYR A 960 -13.09 -5.54 -32.37
N ASP A 961 -13.14 -6.60 -31.57
CA ASP A 961 -14.12 -7.68 -31.66
C ASP A 961 -14.67 -8.01 -30.26
N ASP A 962 -15.43 -9.10 -30.13
CA ASP A 962 -15.93 -9.57 -28.82
C ASP A 962 -14.83 -10.02 -27.87
N ASN A 963 -13.60 -10.23 -28.32
CA ASN A 963 -12.55 -10.86 -27.53
C ASN A 963 -11.38 -9.92 -27.22
N GLY A 964 -11.22 -8.82 -27.95
CA GLY A 964 -10.14 -7.88 -27.76
C GLY A 964 -10.19 -6.65 -28.65
N LYS A 965 -9.11 -5.88 -28.59
CA LYS A 965 -8.86 -4.73 -29.46
C LYS A 965 -7.39 -4.71 -29.86
N MET A 966 -7.10 -4.16 -31.03
CA MET A 966 -5.74 -4.07 -31.55
C MET A 966 -5.59 -2.82 -32.42
N ASP A 967 -4.38 -2.25 -32.42
CA ASP A 967 -4.03 -1.20 -33.36
C ASP A 967 -3.83 -1.80 -34.75
N SER A 968 -4.34 -1.12 -35.76
CA SER A 968 -4.27 -1.55 -37.14
C SER A 968 -3.85 -0.42 -38.08
N VAL A 969 -3.27 -0.78 -39.22
CA VAL A 969 -2.73 0.18 -40.20
C VAL A 969 -3.27 -0.11 -41.57
N LEU A 970 -3.71 0.98 -42.23
CA LEU A 970 -3.93 1.04 -43.66
C LEU A 970 -2.84 1.92 -44.27
N PHE A 971 -1.89 1.30 -44.97
CA PHE A 971 -0.87 2.02 -45.73
C PHE A 971 -1.48 2.83 -46.88
N PRO A 972 -0.78 3.81 -47.46
CA PRO A 972 -1.40 4.79 -48.34
C PRO A 972 -2.19 4.23 -49.53
N GLU A 973 -1.68 3.19 -50.20
CA GLU A 973 -2.39 2.56 -51.32
C GLU A 973 -3.68 1.88 -50.89
N THR A 974 -3.62 1.14 -49.77
CA THR A 974 -4.78 0.46 -49.19
C THR A 974 -5.80 1.47 -48.64
N TYR A 975 -5.34 2.52 -47.96
CA TYR A 975 -6.21 3.57 -47.44
C TYR A 975 -6.92 4.31 -48.56
N ALA A 976 -6.21 4.72 -49.62
CA ALA A 976 -6.82 5.36 -50.78
C ALA A 976 -7.92 4.52 -51.43
N ARG A 977 -7.75 3.18 -51.43
CA ARG A 977 -8.72 2.24 -51.99
C ARG A 977 -10.00 2.12 -51.17
N PHE A 978 -9.90 2.08 -49.85
CA PHE A 978 -11.03 1.75 -48.96
C PHE A 978 -11.54 2.94 -48.11
N LYS A 979 -10.97 4.14 -48.27
CA LYS A 979 -11.33 5.34 -47.47
C LYS A 979 -12.83 5.63 -47.42
N LYS A 980 -13.57 5.36 -48.50
CA LYS A 980 -15.03 5.59 -48.57
C LYS A 980 -15.87 4.53 -47.87
N ASP A 981 -15.29 3.35 -47.62
CA ASP A 981 -15.99 2.20 -47.06
C ASP A 981 -15.84 2.13 -45.53
N LEU A 982 -14.98 2.96 -44.94
CA LEU A 982 -14.73 3.00 -43.50
C LEU A 982 -15.76 3.86 -42.77
N SER A 983 -16.54 3.24 -41.90
CA SER A 983 -17.55 3.89 -41.05
C SER A 983 -17.57 3.25 -39.67
N TYR A 984 -18.08 3.99 -38.69
CA TYR A 984 -18.26 3.49 -37.33
C TYR A 984 -19.53 2.64 -37.24
N GLY A 985 -19.49 1.61 -36.41
CA GLY A 985 -20.67 0.76 -36.13
C GLY A 985 -20.90 -0.35 -37.16
N VAL A 986 -20.04 -0.49 -38.16
CA VAL A 986 -20.11 -1.55 -39.18
C VAL A 986 -19.08 -2.65 -38.88
N VAL A 987 -19.44 -3.90 -39.21
CA VAL A 987 -18.56 -5.07 -39.09
C VAL A 987 -17.85 -5.32 -40.42
N TYR A 988 -16.54 -5.51 -40.34
CA TYR A 988 -15.64 -5.73 -41.46
C TYR A 988 -14.95 -7.07 -41.35
N LEU A 989 -14.76 -7.73 -42.49
CA LEU A 989 -13.76 -8.76 -42.69
C LEU A 989 -12.49 -8.09 -43.22
N GLY A 990 -11.42 -8.10 -42.44
CA GLY A 990 -10.10 -7.68 -42.89
C GLY A 990 -9.17 -8.87 -43.12
N GLU A 991 -8.40 -8.81 -44.19
CA GLU A 991 -7.30 -9.72 -44.47
C GLU A 991 -5.97 -8.97 -44.40
N GLY A 992 -5.00 -9.54 -43.69
CA GLY A 992 -3.78 -8.82 -43.40
C GLY A 992 -2.68 -9.64 -42.76
N ASN A 993 -1.66 -8.92 -42.31
CA ASN A 993 -0.52 -9.47 -41.60
C ASN A 993 -0.48 -8.91 -40.17
N VAL A 994 0.01 -9.68 -39.21
CA VAL A 994 0.30 -9.18 -37.87
C VAL A 994 1.82 -9.01 -37.76
N GLU A 995 2.26 -7.80 -37.42
CA GLU A 995 3.66 -7.48 -37.14
C GLU A 995 3.82 -7.05 -35.68
N GLU A 996 5.01 -7.26 -35.14
CA GLU A 996 5.36 -6.84 -33.79
C GLU A 996 6.43 -5.77 -33.84
N ARG A 997 6.15 -4.60 -33.25
CA ARG A 997 7.05 -3.45 -33.23
C ARG A 997 7.02 -2.80 -31.86
N ASN A 998 8.19 -2.64 -31.23
CA ASN A 998 8.32 -2.12 -29.86
C ASN A 998 7.43 -2.88 -28.85
N GLU A 999 7.46 -4.22 -28.88
CA GLU A 999 6.67 -5.12 -28.01
C GLU A 999 5.14 -4.95 -28.14
N LYS A 1000 4.67 -4.31 -29.23
CA LYS A 1000 3.25 -4.18 -29.55
C LYS A 1000 2.93 -4.83 -30.88
N LYS A 1001 1.90 -5.68 -30.86
CA LYS A 1001 1.33 -6.29 -32.06
C LYS A 1001 0.44 -5.28 -32.80
N GLN A 1002 0.57 -5.25 -34.12
CA GLN A 1002 -0.21 -4.40 -35.00
C GLN A 1002 -0.70 -5.18 -36.21
N PHE A 1003 -1.97 -5.00 -36.55
CA PHE A 1003 -2.58 -5.66 -37.72
C PHE A 1003 -2.52 -4.77 -38.96
N ILE A 1004 -1.73 -5.15 -39.94
CA ILE A 1004 -1.61 -4.46 -41.23
C ILE A 1004 -2.69 -5.00 -42.17
N ILE A 1005 -3.72 -4.18 -42.40
CA ILE A 1005 -4.82 -4.55 -43.29
C ILE A 1005 -4.37 -4.37 -44.74
N LYS A 1006 -4.51 -5.42 -45.54
CA LYS A 1006 -4.29 -5.41 -47.00
C LYS A 1006 -5.60 -5.34 -47.77
N TYR A 1007 -6.64 -5.96 -47.23
CA TYR A 1007 -7.97 -5.99 -47.82
C TYR A 1007 -9.00 -5.83 -46.72
N ILE A 1008 -10.06 -5.06 -46.98
CA ILE A 1008 -11.19 -4.90 -46.07
C ILE A 1008 -12.47 -4.99 -46.86
N LYS A 1009 -13.48 -5.66 -46.29
CA LYS A 1009 -14.80 -5.79 -46.88
C LYS A 1009 -15.85 -5.68 -45.78
N THR A 1010 -16.89 -4.89 -46.02
CA THR A 1010 -18.08 -4.84 -45.16
C THR A 1010 -18.79 -6.20 -45.17
N VAL A 1011 -19.26 -6.62 -44.01
CA VAL A 1011 -20.03 -7.86 -43.86
C VAL A 1011 -21.49 -7.46 -43.74
N ASP A 1012 -22.22 -7.66 -44.84
CA ASP A 1012 -23.67 -7.44 -44.92
C ASP A 1012 -24.43 -8.61 -44.28
#